data_AF-A0A2G9IEI3-F1
#
_entry.id   AF-A0A2G9IEI3-F1
#
_cell.length_a   1.000
_cell.length_b   1.000
_cell.length_c   1.000
_cell.angle_alpha   90.00
_cell.angle_beta   90.00
_cell.angle_gamma   90.00
#
_symmetry.space_group_name_H-M   'P 1'
#
loop_
_entity.id
_entity.type
_entity.pdbx_description
1 polymer ?
#
loop_
_entity_poly.entity_id
_entity_poly.type
_entity_poly.pdbx_seq_one_letter_code
_entity_poly.pdbx_strand_id
1 'polypeptide(L)'
;MKQKRLFSMLLLAMVLSATEAFAQTVGTVFEYGGCEYRVSKKDVDPNPALSKYEVLVLTVKGSGKVTIPIKVQSPEGMDREWYNVVGCVAWESKVQDGVTEVEFSEGFKEISNNSFRKPQTLQKVIIPKSCEKVGIGCFVDCPKLTSFEVKSGNMNYKTASDGSLLSYNGKQLVYVPAGKAGEYSVPNNVEEIMPSAFSNCKKMTKITIPASVTKISENGEYPSFNTSGTHFTVLGGNNFCDKDGLLCDKEGKKLLHVPFKYDKLEQPTEKLKIPDGITEVSQNAAIGSSIKQLDLNQTKIIGNNAFNSCSALESVTIGKDVNKIGQGAFTNCQFIETFVVDKQNSNYVAKDGVIFTKDGKNLLLYPCGKKNDYTVPEGTIKIEDFAFSDVQNLENVTIAKTVKTICPSAFKGAKILKKVDFQGTTNLETIGDHAFQNTKLENITIPASVKNLEGAGFADIETLKEVHFADGCQLKELSGNLFQNAKNLKTVSFDGTNSLEKISSYVFFNCPKLETFKIPKTVSEIASGAFKGTKGLKTVEFEKGSVLTRIGNGAFADCGITHITLPESIKLIESFAFDHCSNLTEIKLPKNLQEVQKGAFNFCENLLRFIVDKGNTKYSTLDGMLCDFDKKVLQVFPAGKANSKYTLVPYFEKVAQFCFYGSNKVTNITFPRTVKEIESRAIALCNKLESLSFMGEDNVPTLNADIMYESGNKKNVTIYVRKKWYETGSNDETIKKYNQTFKEVHPSFVSSKGYDRGTEFFPTSMKNVGAISFYTERTSVILDKTAKEDAVTTPDRFGKTFPEKTYDVSSILDFAYEKATKVKAIVSLADMGYVGMNSFKGTSIKDIYFVGNAPGELGSVNYEQPDSYPFKDGQNIYVKESKVANYKSKWQVENHTLNITHKIPQETNKNGGTVCFPFDVKYPEGQGDKDIKPYVPVDYTYAYAASNPIVRAYSLDDYYVPAYVGALIRSKKTATVNSYCQMDEDQMHKEDKLTAVGYNKNADNRMVGAVEDVTITNESGFQYYAFSKKYGKFVKINDGVTFPYFKAYFCLKNSSTSPAKGFSIVYDEEDVPAGIDGITDFGKDNDNAPYYNLNGVQVSKPTKGVYIHNGKKVIIK
;
A
#
# COMPACT_ATOMS: atom_id res chain seq x y z
N MET A 1 -23.20 -20.04 21.15
CA MET A 1 -22.66 -18.73 20.68
C MET A 1 -21.15 -18.75 20.36
N LYS A 2 -20.28 -19.45 21.11
CA LYS A 2 -18.81 -19.41 20.88
C LYS A 2 -18.31 -19.93 19.51
N GLN A 3 -18.86 -21.03 18.97
CA GLN A 3 -18.38 -21.64 17.70
C GLN A 3 -18.46 -20.71 16.48
N LYS A 4 -19.51 -19.88 16.32
CA LYS A 4 -19.60 -18.97 15.17
C LYS A 4 -18.45 -17.95 15.12
N ARG A 5 -17.96 -17.46 16.28
CA ARG A 5 -16.79 -16.56 16.31
C ARG A 5 -15.51 -17.26 15.85
N LEU A 6 -15.33 -18.54 16.18
CA LEU A 6 -14.15 -19.30 15.73
C LEU A 6 -14.15 -19.49 14.21
N PHE A 7 -15.31 -19.81 13.62
CA PHE A 7 -15.44 -19.94 12.16
C PHE A 7 -15.27 -18.60 11.44
N SER A 8 -15.81 -17.49 12.00
CA SER A 8 -15.56 -16.14 11.47
C SER A 8 -14.09 -15.72 11.57
N MET A 9 -13.37 -16.10 12.63
CA MET A 9 -11.93 -15.83 12.76
C MET A 9 -11.07 -16.66 11.80
N LEU A 10 -11.45 -17.93 11.55
CA LEU A 10 -10.81 -18.76 10.52
C LEU A 10 -11.06 -18.23 9.11
N LEU A 11 -12.27 -17.75 8.82
CA LEU A 11 -12.57 -17.08 7.55
C LEU A 11 -11.78 -15.77 7.40
N LEU A 12 -11.67 -14.98 8.47
CA LEU A 12 -10.88 -13.74 8.48
C LEU A 12 -9.38 -14.03 8.28
N ALA A 13 -8.84 -15.10 8.89
CA ALA A 13 -7.46 -15.54 8.68
C ALA A 13 -7.21 -16.00 7.24
N MET A 14 -8.14 -16.74 6.62
CA MET A 14 -8.03 -17.16 5.21
C MET A 14 -8.19 -16.00 4.22
N VAL A 15 -9.01 -14.99 4.54
CA VAL A 15 -9.12 -13.74 3.76
C VAL A 15 -7.84 -12.90 3.88
N LEU A 16 -7.21 -12.86 5.06
CA LEU A 16 -5.92 -12.18 5.26
C LEU A 16 -4.75 -12.85 4.52
N SER A 17 -4.84 -14.14 4.18
CA SER A 17 -3.85 -14.81 3.31
C SER A 17 -4.11 -14.63 1.80
N ALA A 18 -5.17 -13.90 1.39
CA ALA A 18 -5.69 -13.95 0.03
C ALA A 18 -6.01 -12.60 -0.63
N THR A 19 -5.42 -11.48 -0.19
CA THR A 19 -5.14 -10.28 -1.02
C THR A 19 -4.15 -9.33 -0.32
N GLU A 20 -2.85 -9.61 -0.33
CA GLU A 20 -1.80 -8.61 -0.04
C GLU A 20 -0.96 -8.41 -1.31
N ALA A 21 -1.22 -7.31 -2.04
CA ALA A 21 -0.70 -7.06 -3.39
C ALA A 21 0.79 -6.69 -3.43
N PHE A 22 1.68 -7.59 -3.00
CA PHE A 22 3.11 -7.32 -2.90
C PHE A 22 3.73 -6.99 -4.26
N ALA A 23 4.03 -5.71 -4.52
CA ALA A 23 5.14 -5.42 -5.41
C ALA A 23 6.42 -5.87 -4.73
N GLN A 24 7.11 -6.78 -5.39
CA GLN A 24 8.23 -7.48 -4.79
C GLN A 24 9.42 -6.53 -4.68
N THR A 25 10.11 -6.56 -3.56
CA THR A 25 11.45 -5.99 -3.39
C THR A 25 12.45 -7.15 -3.24
N VAL A 26 13.76 -6.89 -3.31
CA VAL A 26 14.75 -7.97 -3.16
C VAL A 26 14.54 -8.72 -1.84
N GLY A 27 14.56 -10.05 -1.91
CA GLY A 27 14.24 -10.95 -0.80
C GLY A 27 12.77 -11.39 -0.68
N THR A 28 11.82 -10.82 -1.43
CA THR A 28 10.42 -11.29 -1.43
C THR A 28 10.33 -12.72 -2.00
N VAL A 29 9.42 -13.54 -1.44
CA VAL A 29 9.22 -14.96 -1.79
C VAL A 29 7.81 -15.18 -2.34
N PHE A 30 7.68 -16.01 -3.37
CA PHE A 30 6.39 -16.40 -3.97
C PHE A 30 6.43 -17.83 -4.53
N GLU A 31 5.26 -18.41 -4.82
CA GLU A 31 5.14 -19.74 -5.43
C GLU A 31 4.67 -19.66 -6.89
N TYR A 32 5.24 -20.49 -7.77
CA TYR A 32 4.82 -20.69 -9.15
C TYR A 32 5.08 -22.13 -9.58
N GLY A 33 4.10 -22.79 -10.21
CA GLY A 33 4.27 -24.13 -10.79
C GLY A 33 4.69 -25.24 -9.82
N GLY A 34 4.35 -25.11 -8.53
CA GLY A 34 4.78 -26.06 -7.48
C GLY A 34 6.22 -25.83 -6.98
N CYS A 35 6.81 -24.66 -7.21
CA CYS A 35 8.10 -24.26 -6.65
C CYS A 35 8.00 -22.88 -5.99
N GLU A 36 8.66 -22.71 -4.84
CA GLU A 36 8.90 -21.39 -4.23
C GLU A 36 10.16 -20.75 -4.82
N TYR A 37 10.10 -19.44 -5.03
CA TYR A 37 11.15 -18.61 -5.58
C TYR A 37 11.38 -17.38 -4.69
N ARG A 38 12.61 -16.88 -4.64
CA ARG A 38 12.97 -15.62 -3.99
C ARG A 38 13.54 -14.63 -5.02
N VAL A 39 13.08 -13.39 -5.00
CA VAL A 39 13.66 -12.30 -5.82
C VAL A 39 15.09 -12.03 -5.38
N SER A 40 16.05 -12.29 -6.25
CA SER A 40 17.45 -11.90 -6.08
C SER A 40 17.72 -10.50 -6.60
N LYS A 41 16.95 -10.04 -7.60
CA LYS A 41 17.15 -8.73 -8.22
C LYS A 41 15.86 -8.18 -8.81
N LYS A 42 15.64 -6.89 -8.60
CA LYS A 42 14.59 -6.12 -9.25
C LYS A 42 15.11 -4.76 -9.71
N ASP A 43 15.53 -4.71 -10.96
CA ASP A 43 16.09 -3.54 -11.62
C ASP A 43 15.01 -2.94 -12.53
N VAL A 44 14.35 -1.87 -12.08
CA VAL A 44 13.12 -1.32 -12.71
C VAL A 44 13.47 -0.36 -13.84
N ASP A 45 13.97 -0.94 -14.93
CA ASP A 45 14.10 -0.28 -16.23
C ASP A 45 12.68 0.06 -16.78
N PRO A 46 12.41 1.29 -17.27
CA PRO A 46 11.14 1.63 -17.90
C PRO A 46 10.86 0.89 -19.22
N ASN A 47 11.84 0.16 -19.77
CA ASN A 47 11.65 -0.75 -20.90
C ASN A 47 11.46 -2.21 -20.42
N PRO A 48 10.25 -2.80 -20.54
CA PRO A 48 10.00 -4.18 -20.09
C PRO A 48 10.71 -5.26 -20.93
N ALA A 49 11.36 -4.91 -22.05
CA ALA A 49 12.26 -5.82 -22.76
C ALA A 49 13.69 -5.82 -22.19
N LEU A 50 14.03 -4.89 -21.29
CA LEU A 50 15.34 -4.75 -20.64
C LEU A 50 15.30 -5.02 -19.12
N SER A 51 14.12 -5.18 -18.52
CA SER A 51 13.95 -5.42 -17.09
C SER A 51 14.66 -6.70 -16.61
N LYS A 52 15.74 -6.53 -15.83
CA LYS A 52 16.57 -7.63 -15.30
C LYS A 52 16.00 -8.15 -13.99
N TYR A 53 14.79 -8.72 -14.09
CA TYR A 53 14.11 -9.38 -13.00
C TYR A 53 14.61 -10.82 -12.87
N GLU A 54 15.19 -11.12 -11.72
CA GLU A 54 15.89 -12.39 -11.46
C GLU A 54 15.39 -12.99 -10.14
N VAL A 55 15.14 -14.31 -10.15
CA VAL A 55 14.79 -15.10 -8.97
C VAL A 55 15.71 -16.31 -8.83
N LEU A 56 15.78 -16.79 -7.60
CA LEU A 56 16.44 -18.02 -7.20
C LEU A 56 15.39 -19.02 -6.68
N VAL A 57 15.55 -20.30 -7.00
CA VAL A 57 14.71 -21.39 -6.45
C VAL A 57 14.92 -21.48 -4.93
N LEU A 58 13.84 -21.55 -4.15
CA LEU A 58 13.87 -21.71 -2.69
C LEU A 58 13.34 -23.09 -2.24
N THR A 59 12.25 -23.58 -2.82
CA THR A 59 11.71 -24.91 -2.50
C THR A 59 11.12 -25.55 -3.75
N VAL A 60 11.49 -26.79 -4.05
CA VAL A 60 10.80 -27.65 -5.03
C VAL A 60 9.74 -28.45 -4.28
N LYS A 61 8.45 -28.20 -4.51
CA LYS A 61 7.31 -28.88 -3.87
C LYS A 61 6.71 -29.93 -4.80
N GLY A 62 5.68 -30.63 -4.32
CA GLY A 62 4.89 -31.57 -5.12
C GLY A 62 5.33 -33.03 -4.99
N SER A 63 5.06 -33.84 -6.01
CA SER A 63 5.29 -35.28 -5.98
C SER A 63 5.65 -35.85 -7.35
N GLY A 64 6.48 -36.90 -7.39
CA GLY A 64 6.95 -37.50 -8.64
C GLY A 64 8.04 -36.66 -9.31
N LYS A 65 8.02 -36.56 -10.65
CA LYS A 65 8.94 -35.70 -11.41
C LYS A 65 8.47 -34.25 -11.38
N VAL A 66 9.36 -33.32 -11.03
CA VAL A 66 9.13 -31.88 -11.09
C VAL A 66 10.17 -31.22 -12.00
N THR A 67 9.70 -30.41 -12.95
CA THR A 67 10.56 -29.64 -13.85
C THR A 67 10.55 -28.17 -13.45
N ILE A 68 11.71 -27.62 -13.10
CA ILE A 68 11.89 -26.22 -12.71
C ILE A 68 11.93 -25.37 -14.00
N PRO A 69 10.96 -24.47 -14.24
CA PRO A 69 10.94 -23.57 -15.40
C PRO A 69 12.06 -22.52 -15.34
N ILE A 70 12.46 -22.00 -16.51
CA ILE A 70 13.45 -20.91 -16.64
C ILE A 70 12.83 -19.50 -16.52
N LYS A 71 11.50 -19.39 -16.68
CA LYS A 71 10.73 -18.17 -16.44
C LYS A 71 9.53 -18.46 -15.55
N VAL A 72 9.30 -17.60 -14.58
CA VAL A 72 8.15 -17.64 -13.66
C VAL A 72 7.50 -16.27 -13.58
N GLN A 73 6.21 -16.24 -13.24
CA GLN A 73 5.49 -14.99 -12.96
C GLN A 73 5.15 -14.94 -11.47
N SER A 74 5.17 -13.76 -10.87
CA SER A 74 4.60 -13.59 -9.52
C SER A 74 3.07 -13.78 -9.55
N PRO A 75 2.46 -14.32 -8.48
CA PRO A 75 1.05 -14.72 -8.47
C PRO A 75 0.08 -13.53 -8.56
N GLU A 76 -1.20 -13.83 -8.80
CA GLU A 76 -2.28 -12.85 -8.65
C GLU A 76 -2.32 -12.33 -7.21
N GLY A 77 -2.43 -11.00 -7.05
CA GLY A 77 -2.16 -10.37 -5.76
C GLY A 77 -0.66 -10.18 -5.48
N MET A 78 0.16 -9.96 -6.52
CA MET A 78 1.50 -9.37 -6.45
C MET A 78 1.68 -8.41 -7.66
N ASP A 79 2.90 -8.00 -7.97
CA ASP A 79 3.20 -7.17 -9.16
C ASP A 79 3.00 -7.86 -10.53
N ARG A 80 2.84 -9.19 -10.55
CA ARG A 80 2.67 -10.03 -11.74
C ARG A 80 3.82 -9.89 -12.76
N GLU A 81 5.00 -9.45 -12.35
CA GLU A 81 6.15 -9.34 -13.24
C GLU A 81 6.75 -10.73 -13.58
N TRP A 82 7.39 -10.83 -14.75
CA TRP A 82 8.06 -12.06 -15.19
C TRP A 82 9.53 -12.06 -14.78
N TYR A 83 9.94 -13.08 -14.03
CA TYR A 83 11.29 -13.26 -13.51
C TYR A 83 12.00 -14.39 -14.23
N ASN A 84 13.29 -14.22 -14.46
CA ASN A 84 14.17 -15.27 -14.98
C ASN A 84 14.76 -16.06 -13.81
N VAL A 85 14.70 -17.39 -13.87
CA VAL A 85 15.20 -18.27 -12.80
C VAL A 85 16.69 -18.54 -13.01
N VAL A 86 17.54 -17.72 -12.39
CA VAL A 86 18.99 -17.70 -12.67
C VAL A 86 19.78 -18.78 -11.90
N GLY A 87 19.25 -19.27 -10.78
CA GLY A 87 19.92 -20.26 -9.94
C GLY A 87 19.12 -20.68 -8.71
N CYS A 88 19.83 -21.03 -7.63
CA CYS A 88 19.27 -21.51 -6.36
C CYS A 88 19.63 -20.59 -5.19
N VAL A 89 18.80 -20.50 -4.15
CA VAL A 89 19.19 -19.85 -2.89
C VAL A 89 20.13 -20.79 -2.14
N ALA A 90 21.43 -20.52 -2.22
CA ALA A 90 22.46 -21.31 -1.56
C ALA A 90 22.14 -21.56 -0.07
N TRP A 91 22.44 -22.77 0.43
CA TRP A 91 22.06 -23.31 1.74
C TRP A 91 20.57 -23.49 2.03
N GLU A 92 19.69 -22.62 1.53
CA GLU A 92 18.25 -22.64 1.87
C GLU A 92 17.43 -23.53 0.94
N SER A 93 17.86 -23.70 -0.32
CA SER A 93 17.14 -24.43 -1.35
C SER A 93 16.84 -25.88 -0.98
N LYS A 94 15.57 -26.26 -0.95
CA LYS A 94 15.09 -27.60 -0.56
C LYS A 94 14.32 -28.31 -1.66
N VAL A 95 14.22 -29.62 -1.53
CA VAL A 95 13.26 -30.47 -2.25
C VAL A 95 12.34 -31.10 -1.21
N GLN A 96 11.02 -31.05 -1.44
CA GLN A 96 10.03 -31.64 -0.56
C GLN A 96 9.99 -33.17 -0.72
N ASP A 97 9.84 -33.89 0.40
CA ASP A 97 9.56 -35.32 0.36
C ASP A 97 8.22 -35.60 -0.33
N GLY A 98 8.28 -36.47 -1.34
CA GLY A 98 7.26 -36.69 -2.35
C GLY A 98 7.83 -36.58 -3.77
N VAL A 99 8.76 -35.64 -3.98
CA VAL A 99 9.47 -35.47 -5.27
C VAL A 99 10.48 -36.61 -5.46
N THR A 100 10.41 -37.28 -6.61
CA THR A 100 11.29 -38.39 -7.00
C THR A 100 12.30 -38.01 -8.08
N GLU A 101 11.98 -37.05 -8.95
CA GLU A 101 12.94 -36.50 -9.93
C GLU A 101 12.88 -34.97 -9.96
N VAL A 102 14.04 -34.32 -10.12
CA VAL A 102 14.14 -32.87 -10.38
C VAL A 102 14.83 -32.65 -11.73
N GLU A 103 14.19 -31.90 -12.63
CA GLU A 103 14.74 -31.50 -13.92
C GLU A 103 14.83 -29.98 -14.01
N PHE A 104 16.01 -29.42 -14.28
CA PHE A 104 16.16 -27.98 -14.50
C PHE A 104 15.97 -27.69 -16.00
N SER A 105 15.21 -26.64 -16.33
CA SER A 105 14.94 -26.29 -17.73
C SER A 105 16.16 -25.71 -18.45
N GLU A 106 16.18 -25.83 -19.78
CA GLU A 106 17.21 -25.20 -20.60
C GLU A 106 17.20 -23.67 -20.43
N GLY A 107 18.39 -23.09 -20.31
CA GLY A 107 18.65 -21.71 -19.92
C GLY A 107 19.13 -21.58 -18.47
N PHE A 108 18.81 -22.54 -17.58
CA PHE A 108 19.26 -22.55 -16.19
C PHE A 108 20.79 -22.69 -16.08
N LYS A 109 21.44 -21.87 -15.26
CA LYS A 109 22.91 -21.71 -15.23
C LYS A 109 23.62 -22.39 -14.07
N GLU A 110 23.24 -22.06 -12.83
CA GLU A 110 23.93 -22.53 -11.63
C GLU A 110 22.98 -23.23 -10.64
N ILE A 111 23.29 -24.49 -10.34
CA ILE A 111 22.76 -25.19 -9.15
C ILE A 111 23.64 -24.78 -7.96
N SER A 112 23.28 -23.68 -7.30
CA SER A 112 24.14 -22.98 -6.33
C SER A 112 24.51 -23.85 -5.12
N ASN A 113 25.69 -23.60 -4.54
CA ASN A 113 26.25 -24.41 -3.44
C ASN A 113 25.22 -24.74 -2.33
N ASN A 114 25.33 -25.94 -1.78
CA ASN A 114 24.61 -26.41 -0.60
C ASN A 114 23.08 -26.51 -0.79
N SER A 115 22.60 -26.58 -2.03
CA SER A 115 21.20 -26.71 -2.41
C SER A 115 20.70 -28.16 -2.47
N PHE A 116 19.40 -28.36 -2.29
CA PHE A 116 18.69 -29.62 -2.52
C PHE A 116 19.21 -30.80 -1.68
N ARG A 117 19.60 -30.51 -0.44
CA ARG A 117 20.12 -31.46 0.55
C ARG A 117 18.98 -32.12 1.33
N LYS A 118 19.19 -33.36 1.79
CA LYS A 118 18.30 -34.15 2.66
C LYS A 118 16.97 -34.73 2.14
N PRO A 119 16.50 -34.63 0.87
CA PRO A 119 15.28 -35.31 0.46
C PRO A 119 15.38 -36.84 0.54
N GLN A 120 14.41 -37.47 1.20
CA GLN A 120 14.29 -38.89 1.43
C GLN A 120 13.56 -39.62 0.28
N THR A 121 12.99 -38.90 -0.69
CA THR A 121 12.29 -39.48 -1.86
C THR A 121 13.01 -39.28 -3.20
N LEU A 122 13.95 -38.34 -3.30
CA LEU A 122 14.64 -38.00 -4.54
C LEU A 122 15.50 -39.16 -5.04
N GLN A 123 15.27 -39.59 -6.28
CA GLN A 123 15.90 -40.73 -6.94
C GLN A 123 16.79 -40.33 -8.12
N LYS A 124 16.45 -39.22 -8.79
CA LYS A 124 17.13 -38.76 -10.01
C LYS A 124 17.21 -37.24 -10.08
N VAL A 125 18.32 -36.73 -10.61
CA VAL A 125 18.52 -35.31 -10.93
C VAL A 125 18.87 -35.19 -12.42
N ILE A 126 18.21 -34.27 -13.12
CA ILE A 126 18.36 -34.07 -14.57
C ILE A 126 18.90 -32.67 -14.85
N ILE A 127 20.10 -32.59 -15.44
CA ILE A 127 20.89 -31.38 -15.65
C ILE A 127 20.81 -30.96 -17.13
N PRO A 128 20.37 -29.72 -17.44
CA PRO A 128 20.19 -29.22 -18.81
C PRO A 128 21.52 -28.94 -19.52
N LYS A 129 21.47 -28.69 -20.83
CA LYS A 129 22.64 -28.34 -21.63
C LYS A 129 23.24 -27.00 -21.19
N SER A 130 22.39 -26.05 -20.81
CA SER A 130 22.78 -24.71 -20.35
C SER A 130 23.52 -24.66 -19.01
N CYS A 131 23.52 -25.74 -18.22
CA CYS A 131 24.07 -25.73 -16.86
C CYS A 131 25.60 -25.61 -16.90
N GLU A 132 26.10 -24.51 -16.35
CA GLU A 132 27.52 -24.18 -16.30
C GLU A 132 28.17 -24.68 -15.01
N LYS A 133 27.41 -24.74 -13.91
CA LYS A 133 27.94 -25.08 -12.58
C LYS A 133 26.93 -25.86 -11.73
N VAL A 134 27.38 -27.01 -11.24
CA VAL A 134 26.79 -27.69 -10.08
C VAL A 134 27.68 -27.37 -8.88
N GLY A 135 27.09 -26.77 -7.85
CA GLY A 135 27.78 -26.35 -6.64
C GLY A 135 28.28 -27.49 -5.77
N ILE A 136 29.19 -27.16 -4.86
CA ILE A 136 29.67 -28.04 -3.79
C ILE A 136 28.56 -28.17 -2.73
N GLY A 137 28.50 -29.32 -2.04
CA GLY A 137 27.55 -29.61 -0.97
C GLY A 137 26.09 -29.78 -1.42
N CYS A 138 25.83 -29.79 -2.71
CA CYS A 138 24.51 -30.08 -3.29
C CYS A 138 24.18 -31.57 -3.18
N PHE A 139 22.89 -31.91 -3.08
CA PHE A 139 22.40 -33.30 -3.04
C PHE A 139 23.00 -34.19 -1.92
N VAL A 140 23.64 -33.59 -0.92
CA VAL A 140 24.15 -34.28 0.28
C VAL A 140 22.99 -34.92 1.04
N ASP A 141 23.20 -36.15 1.52
CA ASP A 141 22.25 -36.86 2.41
C ASP A 141 20.91 -37.21 1.71
N CYS A 142 20.96 -37.61 0.44
CA CYS A 142 19.82 -38.09 -0.36
C CYS A 142 19.83 -39.64 -0.48
N PRO A 143 19.36 -40.41 0.52
CA PRO A 143 19.61 -41.86 0.61
C PRO A 143 18.88 -42.73 -0.44
N LYS A 144 18.05 -42.12 -1.30
CA LYS A 144 17.42 -42.77 -2.47
C LYS A 144 17.94 -42.29 -3.82
N LEU A 145 18.83 -41.29 -3.87
CA LEU A 145 19.38 -40.77 -5.12
C LEU A 145 20.29 -41.84 -5.74
N THR A 146 19.94 -42.34 -6.92
CA THR A 146 20.67 -43.42 -7.62
C THR A 146 21.34 -42.96 -8.91
N SER A 147 20.89 -41.87 -9.53
CA SER A 147 21.43 -41.41 -10.82
C SER A 147 21.37 -39.89 -11.06
N PHE A 148 22.36 -39.39 -11.80
CA PHE A 148 22.32 -38.10 -12.48
C PHE A 148 22.18 -38.31 -13.99
N GLU A 149 21.28 -37.58 -14.64
CA GLU A 149 21.16 -37.50 -16.11
C GLU A 149 21.65 -36.12 -16.56
N VAL A 150 22.63 -36.06 -17.46
CA VAL A 150 23.03 -34.80 -18.12
C VAL A 150 22.52 -34.81 -19.56
N LYS A 151 21.77 -33.78 -19.95
CA LYS A 151 21.25 -33.65 -21.32
C LYS A 151 22.39 -33.48 -22.33
N SER A 152 22.20 -34.04 -23.53
CA SER A 152 23.20 -34.02 -24.60
C SER A 152 23.62 -32.58 -24.97
N GLY A 153 24.92 -32.36 -25.12
CA GLY A 153 25.50 -31.07 -25.48
C GLY A 153 25.81 -30.13 -24.30
N ASN A 154 25.62 -30.55 -23.04
CA ASN A 154 26.26 -29.87 -21.90
C ASN A 154 27.81 -29.97 -22.06
N MET A 155 28.52 -28.86 -21.88
CA MET A 155 29.97 -28.78 -22.11
C MET A 155 30.81 -28.94 -20.84
N ASN A 156 30.19 -29.01 -19.66
CA ASN A 156 30.85 -29.01 -18.35
C ASN A 156 30.73 -30.36 -17.63
N TYR A 157 29.63 -31.09 -17.85
CA TYR A 157 29.32 -32.35 -17.15
C TYR A 157 28.88 -33.47 -18.09
N LYS A 158 28.93 -34.72 -17.61
CA LYS A 158 28.28 -35.89 -18.22
C LYS A 158 27.91 -36.96 -17.20
N THR A 159 26.96 -37.81 -17.57
CA THR A 159 26.60 -39.03 -16.83
C THR A 159 27.62 -40.14 -17.11
N ALA A 160 28.12 -40.80 -16.07
CA ALA A 160 28.86 -42.05 -16.17
C ALA A 160 27.92 -43.25 -16.38
N SER A 161 28.44 -44.39 -16.85
CA SER A 161 27.67 -45.62 -17.09
C SER A 161 27.00 -46.20 -15.84
N ASP A 162 27.48 -45.84 -14.65
CA ASP A 162 26.90 -46.20 -13.36
C ASP A 162 25.89 -45.16 -12.82
N GLY A 163 25.62 -44.07 -13.56
CA GLY A 163 24.77 -42.96 -13.13
C GLY A 163 25.43 -41.91 -12.23
N SER A 164 26.75 -41.95 -12.00
CA SER A 164 27.48 -40.86 -11.31
C SER A 164 27.67 -39.63 -12.22
N LEU A 165 27.88 -38.46 -11.62
CA LEU A 165 28.17 -37.21 -12.33
C LEU A 165 29.69 -37.03 -12.49
N LEU A 166 30.15 -36.88 -13.73
CA LEU A 166 31.52 -36.54 -14.08
C LEU A 166 31.60 -35.15 -14.72
N SER A 167 32.81 -34.57 -14.77
CA SER A 167 33.12 -33.51 -15.72
C SER A 167 32.97 -33.99 -17.17
N TYR A 168 32.78 -33.08 -18.12
CA TYR A 168 32.58 -33.40 -19.55
C TYR A 168 33.77 -34.20 -20.16
N ASN A 169 35.01 -33.85 -19.81
CA ASN A 169 36.19 -34.63 -20.20
C ASN A 169 36.25 -36.00 -19.49
N GLY A 170 35.55 -36.19 -18.37
CA GLY A 170 35.53 -37.40 -17.55
C GLY A 170 36.68 -37.52 -16.56
N LYS A 171 37.51 -36.48 -16.41
CA LYS A 171 38.67 -36.50 -15.51
C LYS A 171 38.35 -36.21 -14.05
N GLN A 172 37.20 -35.60 -13.76
CA GLN A 172 36.78 -35.26 -12.40
C GLN A 172 35.50 -36.03 -12.04
N LEU A 173 35.51 -36.69 -10.89
CA LEU A 173 34.31 -37.30 -10.30
C LEU A 173 33.63 -36.26 -9.39
N VAL A 174 32.45 -35.79 -9.82
CA VAL A 174 31.77 -34.64 -9.23
C VAL A 174 30.79 -35.08 -8.14
N TYR A 175 29.94 -36.08 -8.42
CA TYR A 175 29.01 -36.66 -7.43
C TYR A 175 28.76 -38.15 -7.67
N VAL A 176 28.77 -38.93 -6.59
CA VAL A 176 28.33 -40.32 -6.53
C VAL A 176 26.98 -40.38 -5.81
N PRO A 177 25.90 -40.87 -6.46
CA PRO A 177 24.57 -40.99 -5.87
C PRO A 177 24.57 -41.82 -4.57
N ALA A 178 24.18 -41.20 -3.44
CA ALA A 178 24.26 -41.79 -2.09
C ALA A 178 23.35 -43.01 -1.86
N GLY A 179 22.37 -43.24 -2.74
CA GLY A 179 21.52 -44.43 -2.74
C GLY A 179 22.20 -45.72 -3.22
N LYS A 180 23.36 -45.62 -3.89
CA LYS A 180 24.17 -46.76 -4.36
C LYS A 180 24.68 -47.62 -3.21
N ALA A 181 24.76 -48.93 -3.42
CA ALA A 181 25.12 -49.92 -2.42
C ALA A 181 26.12 -50.96 -2.94
N GLY A 182 26.77 -51.69 -2.04
CA GLY A 182 27.76 -52.72 -2.38
C GLY A 182 29.15 -52.15 -2.65
N GLU A 183 29.96 -52.85 -3.46
CA GLU A 183 31.31 -52.37 -3.79
C GLU A 183 31.26 -51.27 -4.87
N TYR A 184 32.03 -50.20 -4.66
CA TYR A 184 32.20 -49.13 -5.63
C TYR A 184 33.67 -49.03 -6.07
N SER A 185 33.88 -48.80 -7.36
CA SER A 185 35.20 -48.46 -7.92
C SER A 185 35.08 -47.17 -8.70
N VAL A 186 35.92 -46.18 -8.37
CA VAL A 186 35.99 -44.93 -9.13
C VAL A 186 36.40 -45.27 -10.59
N PRO A 187 35.78 -44.70 -11.63
CA PRO A 187 36.11 -45.03 -13.01
C PRO A 187 37.57 -44.74 -13.37
N ASN A 188 38.24 -45.68 -14.07
CA ASN A 188 39.67 -45.62 -14.42
C ASN A 188 40.10 -44.43 -15.32
N ASN A 189 39.15 -43.61 -15.78
CA ASN A 189 39.40 -42.35 -16.51
C ASN A 189 39.43 -41.11 -15.60
N VAL A 190 39.06 -41.23 -14.33
CA VAL A 190 39.06 -40.14 -13.34
C VAL A 190 40.46 -39.94 -12.78
N GLU A 191 40.90 -38.69 -12.76
CA GLU A 191 42.17 -38.20 -12.21
C GLU A 191 41.98 -37.45 -10.89
N GLU A 192 40.81 -36.85 -10.68
CA GLU A 192 40.47 -36.04 -9.50
C GLU A 192 39.11 -36.42 -8.90
N ILE A 193 39.07 -36.61 -7.58
CA ILE A 193 37.82 -36.70 -6.82
C ILE A 193 37.51 -35.31 -6.25
N MET A 194 36.29 -34.81 -6.49
CA MET A 194 35.88 -33.45 -6.11
C MET A 194 35.34 -33.37 -4.67
N PRO A 195 35.27 -32.16 -4.07
CA PRO A 195 34.52 -31.92 -2.85
C PRO A 195 33.07 -32.45 -2.95
N SER A 196 32.55 -33.02 -1.87
CA SER A 196 31.22 -33.68 -1.78
C SER A 196 31.02 -34.96 -2.60
N ALA A 197 31.99 -35.42 -3.40
CA ALA A 197 31.78 -36.52 -4.36
C ALA A 197 31.19 -37.79 -3.72
N PHE A 198 31.66 -38.18 -2.52
CA PHE A 198 31.15 -39.29 -1.73
C PHE A 198 30.49 -38.79 -0.43
N SER A 199 29.30 -38.20 -0.54
CA SER A 199 28.54 -37.68 0.59
C SER A 199 27.45 -38.64 1.09
N ASN A 200 27.60 -39.18 2.30
CA ASN A 200 26.68 -40.13 2.94
C ASN A 200 26.45 -41.42 2.14
N CYS A 201 27.47 -41.96 1.46
CA CYS A 201 27.42 -43.24 0.75
C CYS A 201 27.49 -44.44 1.71
N LYS A 202 26.66 -44.44 2.76
CA LYS A 202 26.66 -45.36 3.91
C LYS A 202 26.34 -46.82 3.56
N LYS A 203 25.76 -47.05 2.37
CA LYS A 203 25.40 -48.37 1.84
C LYS A 203 26.55 -49.06 1.09
N MET A 204 27.68 -48.39 0.88
CA MET A 204 28.83 -48.96 0.18
C MET A 204 29.68 -49.82 1.13
N THR A 205 30.02 -51.04 0.70
CA THR A 205 30.83 -51.98 1.48
C THR A 205 32.34 -51.76 1.30
N LYS A 206 32.74 -51.27 0.11
CA LYS A 206 34.13 -50.94 -0.24
C LYS A 206 34.16 -49.80 -1.25
N ILE A 207 35.13 -48.90 -1.15
CA ILE A 207 35.43 -47.88 -2.16
C ILE A 207 36.86 -48.11 -2.67
N THR A 208 36.99 -48.44 -3.96
CA THR A 208 38.27 -48.69 -4.63
C THR A 208 38.72 -47.42 -5.36
N ILE A 209 39.94 -46.97 -5.06
CA ILE A 209 40.59 -45.83 -5.69
C ILE A 209 41.61 -46.36 -6.73
N PRO A 210 41.38 -46.17 -8.05
CA PRO A 210 42.26 -46.68 -9.09
C PRO A 210 43.54 -45.85 -9.23
N ALA A 211 44.57 -46.41 -9.88
CA ALA A 211 45.85 -45.74 -10.13
C ALA A 211 45.74 -44.42 -10.91
N SER A 212 44.63 -44.18 -11.63
CA SER A 212 44.39 -42.94 -12.37
C SER A 212 44.14 -41.73 -11.48
N VAL A 213 43.58 -41.92 -10.27
CA VAL A 213 43.24 -40.82 -9.34
C VAL A 213 44.54 -40.30 -8.73
N THR A 214 45.01 -39.15 -9.20
CA THR A 214 46.23 -38.49 -8.72
C THR A 214 45.95 -37.41 -7.68
N LYS A 215 44.69 -36.97 -7.55
CA LYS A 215 44.25 -35.89 -6.68
C LYS A 215 42.91 -36.20 -5.99
N ILE A 216 42.80 -35.81 -4.73
CA ILE A 216 41.54 -35.74 -3.97
C ILE A 216 41.45 -34.29 -3.49
N SER A 217 40.37 -33.60 -3.83
CA SER A 217 40.20 -32.18 -3.56
C SER A 217 39.29 -31.95 -2.37
N GLU A 218 39.89 -31.54 -1.25
CA GLU A 218 39.14 -31.23 -0.03
C GLU A 218 38.59 -29.80 -0.03
N ASN A 219 37.44 -29.63 0.61
CA ASN A 219 36.84 -28.34 0.95
C ASN A 219 36.57 -28.30 2.46
N GLY A 220 36.66 -27.11 3.07
CA GLY A 220 36.65 -26.97 4.52
C GLY A 220 35.34 -27.31 5.23
N GLU A 221 34.21 -27.24 4.52
CA GLU A 221 32.88 -27.63 5.01
C GLU A 221 32.41 -28.97 4.39
N TYR A 222 32.90 -29.30 3.19
CA TYR A 222 32.37 -30.35 2.33
C TYR A 222 33.49 -31.22 1.74
N PRO A 223 34.09 -32.15 2.51
CA PRO A 223 35.18 -32.99 2.05
C PRO A 223 34.82 -33.86 0.83
N SER A 224 35.82 -34.40 0.14
CA SER A 224 35.60 -35.37 -0.95
C SER A 224 34.84 -36.61 -0.48
N PHE A 225 35.05 -37.01 0.77
CA PHE A 225 34.36 -38.12 1.43
C PHE A 225 33.76 -37.64 2.75
N ASN A 226 32.48 -37.94 2.98
CA ASN A 226 31.77 -37.69 4.24
C ASN A 226 30.91 -38.91 4.56
N THR A 227 31.20 -39.62 5.66
CA THR A 227 30.42 -40.76 6.15
C THR A 227 30.12 -41.81 5.05
N SER A 228 31.17 -42.28 4.36
CA SER A 228 31.06 -43.05 3.10
C SER A 228 31.95 -44.29 3.05
N GLY A 229 31.37 -45.43 2.65
CA GLY A 229 32.06 -46.72 2.50
C GLY A 229 32.49 -47.36 3.82
N THR A 230 32.44 -48.68 3.98
CA THR A 230 33.00 -49.36 5.17
C THR A 230 34.49 -49.69 5.07
N HIS A 231 35.13 -49.51 3.91
CA HIS A 231 36.56 -49.79 3.70
C HIS A 231 37.07 -49.07 2.45
N PHE A 232 38.30 -48.54 2.48
CA PHE A 232 39.01 -48.04 1.31
C PHE A 232 40.07 -49.03 0.84
N THR A 233 40.26 -49.12 -0.47
CA THR A 233 41.37 -49.87 -1.09
C THR A 233 41.97 -49.03 -2.20
N VAL A 234 43.28 -48.77 -2.16
CA VAL A 234 44.00 -47.96 -3.16
C VAL A 234 44.86 -48.86 -4.05
N LEU A 235 44.63 -48.81 -5.36
CA LEU A 235 45.40 -49.61 -6.31
C LEU A 235 46.80 -49.01 -6.53
N GLY A 236 47.81 -49.87 -6.66
CA GLY A 236 49.21 -49.48 -6.80
C GLY A 236 49.48 -48.55 -8.00
N GLY A 237 50.42 -47.62 -7.83
CA GLY A 237 50.73 -46.55 -8.80
C GLY A 237 50.10 -45.19 -8.46
N ASN A 238 49.25 -45.12 -7.43
CA ASN A 238 48.54 -43.94 -6.98
C ASN A 238 49.43 -42.94 -6.18
N ASN A 239 48.89 -41.76 -5.83
CA ASN A 239 49.43 -40.77 -4.87
C ASN A 239 48.87 -40.91 -3.44
N PHE A 240 48.06 -41.93 -3.19
CA PHE A 240 47.45 -42.28 -1.92
C PHE A 240 47.80 -43.72 -1.55
N CYS A 241 47.55 -44.12 -0.31
CA CYS A 241 47.54 -45.52 0.12
C CYS A 241 46.37 -45.78 1.08
N ASP A 242 46.08 -47.05 1.37
CA ASP A 242 45.27 -47.41 2.53
C ASP A 242 46.11 -48.06 3.63
N LYS A 243 45.69 -47.83 4.88
CA LYS A 243 46.21 -48.47 6.10
C LYS A 243 45.02 -48.95 6.92
N ASP A 244 44.89 -50.28 7.09
CA ASP A 244 43.75 -50.91 7.78
C ASP A 244 42.37 -50.52 7.18
N GLY A 245 42.36 -50.11 5.90
CA GLY A 245 41.19 -49.55 5.20
C GLY A 245 40.87 -48.08 5.49
N LEU A 246 41.73 -47.35 6.21
CA LEU A 246 41.73 -45.88 6.29
C LEU A 246 42.43 -45.30 5.05
N LEU A 247 41.91 -44.22 4.49
CA LEU A 247 42.52 -43.56 3.33
C LEU A 247 43.61 -42.58 3.78
N CYS A 248 44.83 -42.74 3.27
CA CYS A 248 46.01 -41.97 3.64
C CYS A 248 46.74 -41.37 2.42
N ASP A 249 47.64 -40.42 2.67
CA ASP A 249 48.62 -39.94 1.69
C ASP A 249 49.61 -41.04 1.24
N LYS A 250 50.38 -40.77 0.19
CA LYS A 250 51.34 -41.72 -0.42
C LYS A 250 52.32 -42.35 0.58
N GLU A 251 52.73 -41.58 1.58
CA GLU A 251 53.72 -41.97 2.59
C GLU A 251 53.10 -42.64 3.83
N GLY A 252 51.77 -42.64 3.95
CA GLY A 252 51.07 -43.11 5.14
C GLY A 252 51.40 -42.29 6.38
N LYS A 253 51.65 -40.99 6.22
CA LYS A 253 51.97 -39.98 7.26
C LYS A 253 50.78 -39.12 7.64
N LYS A 254 49.81 -38.99 6.74
CA LYS A 254 48.62 -38.15 6.88
C LYS A 254 47.37 -38.95 6.60
N LEU A 255 46.51 -39.06 7.62
CA LEU A 255 45.17 -39.63 7.48
C LEU A 255 44.29 -38.64 6.70
N LEU A 256 43.75 -39.07 5.56
CA LEU A 256 42.86 -38.27 4.70
C LEU A 256 41.40 -38.51 5.06
N HIS A 257 40.95 -39.77 5.15
CA HIS A 257 39.56 -40.07 5.52
C HIS A 257 39.37 -41.39 6.30
N VAL A 258 38.37 -41.37 7.19
CA VAL A 258 37.91 -42.49 8.01
C VAL A 258 36.60 -43.05 7.43
N PRO A 259 36.54 -44.33 7.03
CA PRO A 259 35.34 -44.95 6.49
C PRO A 259 34.23 -45.15 7.54
N PHE A 260 32.99 -45.19 7.07
CA PHE A 260 31.74 -45.42 7.83
C PHE A 260 31.70 -46.71 8.68
N LYS A 261 32.69 -47.62 8.59
CA LYS A 261 32.75 -48.76 9.54
C LYS A 261 32.96 -48.29 11.00
N TYR A 262 33.64 -47.16 11.21
CA TYR A 262 33.93 -46.66 12.55
C TYR A 262 32.75 -45.90 13.18
N ASP A 263 31.67 -45.69 12.43
CA ASP A 263 30.36 -45.27 12.95
C ASP A 263 29.59 -46.40 13.68
N LYS A 264 30.13 -47.62 13.69
CA LYS A 264 29.50 -48.81 14.29
C LYS A 264 30.22 -49.31 15.55
N LEU A 265 31.05 -48.46 16.18
CA LEU A 265 31.75 -48.77 17.43
C LEU A 265 30.78 -48.68 18.61
N GLU A 266 29.88 -49.66 18.73
CA GLU A 266 28.83 -49.67 19.76
C GLU A 266 29.40 -49.93 21.17
N GLN A 267 30.47 -50.74 21.26
CA GLN A 267 31.01 -51.23 22.53
C GLN A 267 32.03 -50.26 23.17
N PRO A 268 32.00 -50.03 24.50
CA PRO A 268 32.98 -49.17 25.19
C PRO A 268 34.44 -49.64 25.17
N THR A 269 34.73 -50.82 24.61
CA THR A 269 36.09 -51.34 24.40
C THR A 269 36.60 -51.12 22.97
N GLU A 270 35.74 -50.71 22.06
CA GLU A 270 36.06 -50.49 20.65
C GLU A 270 36.41 -49.02 20.41
N LYS A 271 37.64 -48.77 19.93
CA LYS A 271 38.16 -47.43 19.68
C LYS A 271 38.82 -47.32 18.32
N LEU A 272 38.72 -46.14 17.69
CA LEU A 272 39.57 -45.81 16.56
C LEU A 272 40.96 -45.44 17.09
N LYS A 273 41.94 -46.33 16.97
CA LYS A 273 43.37 -45.98 17.07
C LYS A 273 43.86 -45.49 15.72
N ILE A 274 44.47 -44.32 15.67
CA ILE A 274 45.18 -43.82 14.49
C ILE A 274 46.42 -44.72 14.25
N PRO A 275 46.61 -45.34 13.06
CA PRO A 275 47.74 -46.23 12.78
C PRO A 275 49.13 -45.63 13.02
N ASP A 276 50.09 -46.50 13.30
CA ASP A 276 51.47 -46.08 13.61
C ASP A 276 52.14 -45.38 12.41
N GLY A 277 52.97 -44.38 12.73
CA GLY A 277 53.66 -43.54 11.75
C GLY A 277 52.83 -42.41 11.13
N ILE A 278 51.52 -42.33 11.38
CA ILE A 278 50.68 -41.18 11.01
C ILE A 278 50.90 -40.05 12.03
N THR A 279 51.21 -38.86 11.53
CA THR A 279 51.50 -37.67 12.36
C THR A 279 50.54 -36.49 12.09
N GLU A 280 49.72 -36.55 11.04
CA GLU A 280 48.68 -35.56 10.75
C GLU A 280 47.33 -36.23 10.48
N VAL A 281 46.27 -35.69 11.07
CA VAL A 281 44.88 -35.98 10.70
C VAL A 281 44.35 -34.79 9.91
N SER A 282 43.86 -35.05 8.70
CA SER A 282 43.39 -34.01 7.78
C SER A 282 42.17 -33.25 8.29
N GLN A 283 41.92 -32.10 7.68
CA GLN A 283 40.63 -31.43 7.81
C GLN A 283 39.50 -32.37 7.38
N ASN A 284 38.38 -32.37 8.13
CA ASN A 284 37.20 -33.20 7.90
C ASN A 284 37.42 -34.73 7.89
N ALA A 285 38.59 -35.25 8.30
CA ALA A 285 38.97 -36.66 8.11
C ALA A 285 37.95 -37.70 8.64
N ALA A 286 37.22 -37.39 9.71
CA ALA A 286 36.19 -38.25 10.30
C ALA A 286 34.87 -37.48 10.53
N ILE A 287 34.58 -36.42 9.75
CA ILE A 287 33.39 -35.58 9.97
C ILE A 287 32.10 -36.41 9.93
N GLY A 288 31.24 -36.21 10.94
CA GLY A 288 29.95 -36.90 11.07
C GLY A 288 30.03 -38.35 11.57
N SER A 289 31.23 -38.89 11.84
CA SER A 289 31.42 -40.31 12.15
C SER A 289 31.05 -40.65 13.60
N SER A 290 30.16 -41.63 13.80
CA SER A 290 29.74 -42.10 15.14
C SER A 290 30.81 -42.94 15.89
N ILE A 291 32.06 -42.47 15.91
CA ILE A 291 33.16 -43.03 16.70
C ILE A 291 32.91 -42.79 18.18
N LYS A 292 32.93 -43.84 19.01
CA LYS A 292 32.71 -43.73 20.46
C LYS A 292 33.95 -43.33 21.26
N GLN A 293 35.12 -43.83 20.87
CA GLN A 293 36.41 -43.54 21.51
C GLN A 293 37.52 -43.35 20.47
N LEU A 294 38.41 -42.39 20.73
CA LEU A 294 39.49 -41.99 19.82
C LEU A 294 40.86 -42.01 20.53
N ASP A 295 41.80 -42.75 19.93
CA ASP A 295 43.20 -42.80 20.33
C ASP A 295 44.08 -42.20 19.22
N LEU A 296 44.56 -40.98 19.49
CA LEU A 296 45.34 -40.16 18.55
C LEU A 296 46.77 -40.67 18.31
N ASN A 297 47.26 -41.63 19.11
CA ASN A 297 48.56 -42.27 18.93
C ASN A 297 49.73 -41.27 18.72
N GLN A 298 50.36 -41.25 17.53
CA GLN A 298 51.52 -40.41 17.20
C GLN A 298 51.15 -39.06 16.52
N THR A 299 49.86 -38.69 16.52
CA THR A 299 49.36 -37.46 15.89
C THR A 299 49.97 -36.20 16.51
N LYS A 300 50.46 -35.30 15.65
CA LYS A 300 50.97 -33.97 15.99
C LYS A 300 49.99 -32.86 15.60
N ILE A 301 49.34 -33.02 14.46
CA ILE A 301 48.43 -32.04 13.87
C ILE A 301 47.05 -32.67 13.70
N ILE A 302 46.02 -32.01 14.25
CA ILE A 302 44.60 -32.30 14.00
C ILE A 302 44.06 -31.16 13.12
N GLY A 303 43.52 -31.49 11.96
CA GLY A 303 42.95 -30.52 11.02
C GLY A 303 41.67 -29.84 11.49
N ASN A 304 41.29 -28.75 10.83
CA ASN A 304 40.00 -28.08 11.06
C ASN A 304 38.85 -29.07 10.84
N ASN A 305 37.81 -29.04 11.67
CA ASN A 305 36.65 -29.93 11.59
C ASN A 305 36.97 -31.45 11.56
N ALA A 306 38.19 -31.89 11.91
CA ALA A 306 38.65 -33.27 11.70
C ALA A 306 37.72 -34.35 12.30
N PHE A 307 37.14 -34.09 13.47
CA PHE A 307 36.16 -34.94 14.16
C PHE A 307 34.86 -34.16 14.44
N ASN A 308 34.54 -33.12 13.66
CA ASN A 308 33.30 -32.36 13.80
C ASN A 308 32.08 -33.30 13.64
N SER A 309 31.08 -33.13 14.50
CA SER A 309 29.85 -33.93 14.51
C SER A 309 30.08 -35.44 14.70
N CYS A 310 31.18 -35.84 15.34
CA CYS A 310 31.34 -37.21 15.86
C CYS A 310 30.41 -37.39 17.07
N SER A 311 29.12 -37.53 16.80
CA SER A 311 28.05 -37.36 17.79
C SER A 311 28.05 -38.43 18.89
N ALA A 312 28.67 -39.58 18.65
CA ALA A 312 28.83 -40.67 19.62
C ALA A 312 30.10 -40.57 20.50
N LEU A 313 30.99 -39.60 20.24
CA LEU A 313 32.31 -39.54 20.87
C LEU A 313 32.19 -39.16 22.36
N GLU A 314 32.55 -40.08 23.25
CA GLU A 314 32.50 -39.92 24.71
C GLU A 314 33.82 -39.37 25.26
N SER A 315 34.97 -39.75 24.67
CA SER A 315 36.29 -39.35 25.18
C SER A 315 37.39 -39.32 24.12
N VAL A 316 38.33 -38.39 24.31
CA VAL A 316 39.59 -38.27 23.56
C VAL A 316 40.69 -37.74 24.49
N THR A 317 41.90 -38.28 24.37
CA THR A 317 43.10 -37.77 25.05
C THR A 317 44.01 -37.09 24.04
N ILE A 318 44.28 -35.80 24.24
CA ILE A 318 45.23 -35.01 23.45
C ILE A 318 46.65 -35.42 23.86
N GLY A 319 47.30 -36.24 23.05
CA GLY A 319 48.62 -36.83 23.32
C GLY A 319 49.76 -35.80 23.42
N LYS A 320 50.89 -36.21 24.01
CA LYS A 320 52.06 -35.34 24.26
C LYS A 320 52.61 -34.59 23.04
N ASP A 321 52.52 -35.19 21.83
CA ASP A 321 53.12 -34.63 20.62
C ASP A 321 52.18 -33.68 19.86
N VAL A 322 50.91 -33.54 20.28
CA VAL A 322 49.92 -32.68 19.61
C VAL A 322 50.30 -31.20 19.78
N ASN A 323 50.63 -30.55 18.67
CA ASN A 323 51.08 -29.15 18.62
C ASN A 323 50.13 -28.22 17.83
N LYS A 324 49.16 -28.79 17.11
CA LYS A 324 48.10 -28.04 16.43
C LYS A 324 46.77 -28.77 16.54
N ILE A 325 45.76 -28.08 17.06
CA ILE A 325 44.34 -28.45 16.98
C ILE A 325 43.65 -27.44 16.06
N GLY A 326 42.94 -27.92 15.04
CA GLY A 326 42.24 -27.07 14.09
C GLY A 326 40.93 -26.48 14.62
N GLN A 327 40.49 -25.39 13.99
CA GLN A 327 39.20 -24.75 14.28
C GLN A 327 38.06 -25.76 14.06
N GLY A 328 37.10 -25.80 14.98
CA GLY A 328 35.96 -26.72 14.90
C GLY A 328 36.31 -28.23 15.02
N ALA A 329 37.54 -28.61 15.37
CA ALA A 329 38.00 -30.01 15.28
C ALA A 329 37.14 -31.04 16.04
N PHE A 330 36.42 -30.63 17.10
CA PHE A 330 35.55 -31.48 17.93
C PHE A 330 34.18 -30.83 18.24
N THR A 331 33.68 -29.94 17.38
CA THR A 331 32.34 -29.34 17.56
C THR A 331 31.24 -30.39 17.37
N ASN A 332 30.07 -30.16 17.99
CA ASN A 332 28.91 -31.07 17.93
C ASN A 332 29.23 -32.54 18.34
N CYS A 333 30.26 -32.75 19.16
CA CYS A 333 30.60 -34.06 19.75
C CYS A 333 29.87 -34.21 21.09
N GLN A 334 28.60 -34.61 21.02
CA GLN A 334 27.59 -34.33 22.05
C GLN A 334 27.80 -35.04 23.40
N PHE A 335 28.60 -36.12 23.44
CA PHE A 335 28.87 -36.87 24.68
C PHE A 335 30.24 -36.59 25.31
N ILE A 336 31.09 -35.72 24.72
CA ILE A 336 32.33 -35.31 25.39
C ILE A 336 31.96 -34.36 26.54
N GLU A 337 32.05 -34.84 27.77
CA GLU A 337 31.87 -34.03 29.00
C GLU A 337 33.18 -33.38 29.48
N THR A 338 34.34 -33.92 29.07
CA THR A 338 35.66 -33.44 29.48
C THR A 338 36.74 -33.82 28.46
N PHE A 339 37.67 -32.90 28.16
CA PHE A 339 38.89 -33.19 27.43
C PHE A 339 40.05 -33.50 28.38
N VAL A 340 40.82 -34.54 28.06
CA VAL A 340 42.09 -34.87 28.74
C VAL A 340 43.26 -34.44 27.86
N VAL A 341 44.26 -33.78 28.45
CA VAL A 341 45.52 -33.42 27.77
C VAL A 341 46.68 -34.09 28.52
N ASP A 342 47.60 -34.70 27.78
CA ASP A 342 48.80 -35.31 28.33
C ASP A 342 49.63 -34.28 29.13
N LYS A 343 50.11 -34.67 30.31
CA LYS A 343 50.93 -33.83 31.18
C LYS A 343 52.22 -33.36 30.49
N GLN A 344 52.76 -34.16 29.58
CA GLN A 344 53.95 -33.84 28.79
C GLN A 344 53.68 -32.96 27.56
N ASN A 345 52.41 -32.70 27.18
CA ASN A 345 52.10 -31.84 26.04
C ASN A 345 52.61 -30.41 26.28
N SER A 346 53.40 -29.86 25.36
CA SER A 346 54.03 -28.54 25.51
C SER A 346 53.17 -27.36 25.04
N ASN A 347 52.08 -27.60 24.31
CA ASN A 347 51.30 -26.56 23.62
C ASN A 347 49.94 -26.31 24.27
N TYR A 348 49.37 -27.30 24.96
CA TYR A 348 48.02 -27.27 25.49
C TYR A 348 47.92 -27.71 26.96
N VAL A 349 46.81 -27.35 27.60
CA VAL A 349 46.43 -27.81 28.94
C VAL A 349 44.91 -27.88 29.07
N ALA A 350 44.40 -28.89 29.77
CA ALA A 350 43.01 -28.94 30.19
C ALA A 350 42.83 -28.21 31.54
N LYS A 351 41.89 -27.27 31.62
CA LYS A 351 41.43 -26.66 32.88
C LYS A 351 39.93 -26.93 33.01
N ASP A 352 39.51 -27.62 34.07
CA ASP A 352 38.11 -28.07 34.24
C ASP A 352 37.53 -28.79 32.99
N GLY A 353 38.37 -29.62 32.35
CA GLY A 353 38.01 -30.36 31.13
C GLY A 353 37.92 -29.52 29.85
N VAL A 354 38.18 -28.21 29.90
CA VAL A 354 38.20 -27.29 28.74
C VAL A 354 39.64 -27.11 28.26
N ILE A 355 39.88 -27.11 26.94
CA ILE A 355 41.23 -26.99 26.36
C ILE A 355 41.64 -25.52 26.24
N PHE A 356 42.83 -25.20 26.75
CA PHE A 356 43.52 -23.92 26.59
C PHE A 356 44.91 -24.11 25.96
N THR A 357 45.50 -23.02 25.47
CA THR A 357 46.96 -22.91 25.26
C THR A 357 47.72 -23.20 26.57
N LYS A 358 48.98 -23.64 26.49
CA LYS A 358 49.80 -23.99 27.66
C LYS A 358 49.96 -22.86 28.67
N ASP A 359 50.03 -21.62 28.19
CA ASP A 359 50.08 -20.40 29.00
C ASP A 359 48.70 -19.98 29.56
N GLY A 360 47.62 -20.64 29.12
CA GLY A 360 46.27 -20.44 29.59
C GLY A 360 45.54 -19.23 29.01
N LYS A 361 46.10 -18.50 28.04
CA LYS A 361 45.53 -17.24 27.52
C LYS A 361 44.40 -17.44 26.52
N ASN A 362 44.41 -18.51 25.72
CA ASN A 362 43.38 -18.73 24.70
C ASN A 362 42.57 -19.98 25.05
N LEU A 363 41.25 -19.87 25.07
CA LEU A 363 40.31 -20.98 25.21
C LEU A 363 39.99 -21.51 23.80
N LEU A 364 40.30 -22.79 23.56
CA LEU A 364 40.23 -23.40 22.22
C LEU A 364 38.97 -24.26 22.03
N LEU A 365 38.63 -25.12 23.00
CA LEU A 365 37.53 -26.08 22.87
C LEU A 365 36.86 -26.34 24.23
N TYR A 366 35.57 -26.08 24.30
CA TYR A 366 34.66 -26.47 25.37
C TYR A 366 34.00 -27.82 25.01
N PRO A 367 33.89 -28.80 25.94
CA PRO A 367 33.25 -30.08 25.65
C PRO A 367 31.74 -29.90 25.44
N CYS A 368 31.21 -30.29 24.27
CA CYS A 368 29.80 -30.04 23.90
C CYS A 368 28.78 -30.72 24.83
N GLY A 369 29.19 -31.79 25.51
CA GLY A 369 28.38 -32.52 26.50
C GLY A 369 28.53 -32.02 27.94
N LYS A 370 29.51 -31.15 28.25
CA LYS A 370 29.73 -30.64 29.62
C LYS A 370 28.49 -29.88 30.11
N LYS A 371 28.10 -30.15 31.35
CA LYS A 371 26.87 -29.67 31.99
C LYS A 371 27.14 -28.53 32.98
N ASN A 372 26.07 -27.79 33.29
CA ASN A 372 26.03 -26.62 34.17
C ASN A 372 26.70 -25.37 33.56
N ASP A 373 26.45 -24.24 34.21
CA ASP A 373 27.00 -22.93 33.81
C ASP A 373 28.53 -22.92 33.89
N TYR A 374 29.16 -22.12 33.03
CA TYR A 374 30.61 -22.02 32.93
C TYR A 374 31.12 -20.60 33.12
N THR A 375 32.17 -20.44 33.93
CA THR A 375 32.93 -19.20 34.02
C THR A 375 34.27 -19.36 33.33
N VAL A 376 34.50 -18.58 32.28
CA VAL A 376 35.80 -18.48 31.61
C VAL A 376 36.84 -17.99 32.64
N PRO A 377 37.99 -18.66 32.82
CA PRO A 377 38.94 -18.28 33.86
C PRO A 377 39.60 -16.91 33.63
N GLU A 378 39.85 -16.19 34.72
CA GLU A 378 40.69 -14.99 34.73
C GLU A 378 42.07 -15.25 34.12
N GLY A 379 42.58 -14.28 33.36
CA GLY A 379 43.80 -14.42 32.55
C GLY A 379 43.56 -14.98 31.14
N THR A 380 42.36 -15.48 30.83
CA THR A 380 41.96 -15.76 29.44
C THR A 380 41.82 -14.43 28.69
N ILE A 381 42.53 -14.30 27.58
CA ILE A 381 42.54 -13.13 26.68
C ILE A 381 41.64 -13.35 25.47
N LYS A 382 41.45 -14.60 25.03
CA LYS A 382 40.72 -14.91 23.80
C LYS A 382 39.86 -16.17 23.93
N ILE A 383 38.68 -16.13 23.32
CA ILE A 383 37.89 -17.33 22.99
C ILE A 383 38.04 -17.53 21.47
N GLU A 384 38.66 -18.64 21.06
CA GLU A 384 38.98 -18.94 19.66
C GLU A 384 37.74 -19.33 18.83
N ASP A 385 37.90 -19.41 17.51
CA ASP A 385 36.81 -19.72 16.58
C ASP A 385 36.17 -21.07 16.91
N PHE A 386 34.83 -21.09 16.92
CA PHE A 386 34.00 -22.26 17.23
C PHE A 386 34.20 -22.90 18.63
N ALA A 387 34.89 -22.26 19.57
CA ALA A 387 35.27 -22.88 20.86
C ALA A 387 34.08 -23.40 21.71
N PHE A 388 32.89 -22.82 21.56
CA PHE A 388 31.62 -23.22 22.16
C PHE A 388 30.53 -23.46 21.08
N SER A 389 30.90 -23.72 19.83
CA SER A 389 29.95 -23.92 18.72
C SER A 389 29.21 -25.25 18.86
N ASP A 390 27.88 -25.22 18.65
CA ASP A 390 26.97 -26.34 18.82
C ASP A 390 27.05 -27.05 20.19
N VAL A 391 27.41 -26.33 21.26
CA VAL A 391 27.29 -26.82 22.64
C VAL A 391 25.81 -26.99 23.00
N GLN A 392 25.45 -28.17 23.56
CA GLN A 392 24.05 -28.54 23.82
C GLN A 392 23.65 -28.49 25.31
N ASN A 393 24.60 -28.35 26.25
CA ASN A 393 24.38 -28.51 27.70
C ASN A 393 24.77 -27.29 28.58
N LEU A 394 25.05 -26.13 27.96
CA LEU A 394 25.46 -24.88 28.64
C LEU A 394 24.36 -23.81 28.53
N GLU A 395 23.67 -23.50 29.63
CA GLU A 395 22.61 -22.48 29.64
C GLU A 395 23.11 -21.05 29.85
N ASN A 396 24.08 -20.83 30.75
CA ASN A 396 24.64 -19.51 31.02
C ASN A 396 26.17 -19.55 31.01
N VAL A 397 26.80 -18.53 30.43
CA VAL A 397 28.25 -18.37 30.41
C VAL A 397 28.68 -17.02 30.98
N THR A 398 29.70 -17.03 31.84
CA THR A 398 30.35 -15.84 32.39
C THR A 398 31.73 -15.67 31.73
N ILE A 399 31.95 -14.55 31.07
CA ILE A 399 33.18 -14.21 30.36
C ILE A 399 34.08 -13.40 31.29
N ALA A 400 35.33 -13.82 31.50
CA ALA A 400 36.27 -13.08 32.33
C ALA A 400 36.57 -11.68 31.79
N LYS A 401 36.69 -10.70 32.69
CA LYS A 401 37.08 -9.31 32.37
C LYS A 401 38.38 -9.19 31.55
N THR A 402 39.27 -10.19 31.56
CA THR A 402 40.51 -10.20 30.78
C THR A 402 40.34 -10.54 29.30
N VAL A 403 39.17 -11.08 28.90
CA VAL A 403 38.91 -11.47 27.51
C VAL A 403 38.78 -10.20 26.66
N LYS A 404 39.60 -10.12 25.60
CA LYS A 404 39.63 -9.05 24.60
C LYS A 404 38.88 -9.38 23.32
N THR A 405 38.76 -10.67 22.99
CA THR A 405 38.20 -11.10 21.72
C THR A 405 37.39 -12.39 21.89
N ILE A 406 36.17 -12.36 21.37
CA ILE A 406 35.36 -13.53 21.07
C ILE A 406 35.43 -13.69 19.55
N CYS A 407 36.11 -14.72 19.06
CA CYS A 407 36.33 -14.94 17.64
C CYS A 407 35.05 -15.30 16.86
N PRO A 408 35.08 -15.22 15.52
CA PRO A 408 33.99 -15.69 14.66
C PRO A 408 33.42 -17.06 15.04
N SER A 409 32.10 -17.16 14.98
CA SER A 409 31.30 -18.35 15.30
C SER A 409 31.57 -19.00 16.68
N ALA A 410 32.20 -18.31 17.63
CA ALA A 410 32.62 -18.89 18.92
C ALA A 410 31.51 -19.61 19.69
N PHE A 411 30.27 -19.10 19.72
CA PHE A 411 29.09 -19.69 20.38
C PHE A 411 27.99 -20.06 19.37
N LYS A 412 28.31 -20.13 18.06
CA LYS A 412 27.35 -20.38 16.98
C LYS A 412 26.59 -21.68 17.20
N GLY A 413 25.26 -21.64 17.11
CA GLY A 413 24.42 -22.83 17.28
C GLY A 413 24.39 -23.42 18.69
N ALA A 414 24.86 -22.70 19.73
CA ALA A 414 24.66 -23.09 21.13
C ALA A 414 23.17 -22.95 21.53
N LYS A 415 22.36 -23.93 21.10
CA LYS A 415 20.89 -23.91 21.01
C LYS A 415 20.14 -23.91 22.35
N ILE A 416 20.84 -23.86 23.49
CA ILE A 416 20.24 -23.63 24.81
C ILE A 416 20.88 -22.49 25.60
N LEU A 417 21.86 -21.77 25.04
CA LEU A 417 22.53 -20.65 25.72
C LEU A 417 21.56 -19.47 25.84
N LYS A 418 21.13 -19.15 27.06
CA LYS A 418 20.12 -18.12 27.40
C LYS A 418 20.75 -16.81 27.87
N LYS A 419 21.92 -16.86 28.51
CA LYS A 419 22.63 -15.70 29.07
C LYS A 419 24.12 -15.73 28.77
N VAL A 420 24.64 -14.57 28.39
CA VAL A 420 26.08 -14.24 28.43
C VAL A 420 26.26 -13.12 29.45
N ASP A 421 27.21 -13.28 30.37
CA ASP A 421 27.56 -12.29 31.38
C ASP A 421 29.01 -11.86 31.16
N PHE A 422 29.25 -10.60 30.78
CA PHE A 422 30.59 -10.10 30.49
C PHE A 422 31.38 -9.65 31.75
N GLN A 423 30.83 -9.90 32.94
CA GLN A 423 31.24 -9.30 34.21
C GLN A 423 31.17 -7.76 34.15
N GLY A 424 31.84 -7.07 35.08
CA GLY A 424 31.85 -5.60 35.17
C GLY A 424 32.73 -4.93 34.10
N THR A 425 33.60 -4.00 34.50
CA THR A 425 34.52 -3.32 33.58
C THR A 425 35.45 -4.33 32.88
N THR A 426 35.10 -4.66 31.64
CA THR A 426 35.71 -5.72 30.84
C THR A 426 36.62 -5.17 29.75
N ASN A 427 37.58 -5.97 29.31
CA ASN A 427 38.53 -5.60 28.24
C ASN A 427 38.05 -6.03 26.84
N LEU A 428 36.80 -6.50 26.68
CA LEU A 428 36.29 -7.04 25.42
C LEU A 428 36.24 -5.96 24.33
N GLU A 429 37.07 -6.11 23.29
CA GLU A 429 37.24 -5.15 22.19
C GLU A 429 36.50 -5.58 20.90
N THR A 430 36.38 -6.89 20.65
CA THR A 430 35.77 -7.47 19.44
C THR A 430 34.87 -8.66 19.76
N ILE A 431 33.68 -8.68 19.14
CA ILE A 431 32.83 -9.87 18.98
C ILE A 431 32.74 -10.18 17.48
N GLY A 432 33.20 -11.38 17.10
CA GLY A 432 33.43 -11.76 15.71
C GLY A 432 32.20 -12.20 14.91
N ASP A 433 32.42 -12.39 13.62
CA ASP A 433 31.40 -12.75 12.62
C ASP A 433 30.60 -14.01 13.03
N HIS A 434 29.26 -13.92 13.00
CA HIS A 434 28.32 -14.95 13.47
C HIS A 434 28.53 -15.48 14.92
N ALA A 435 29.25 -14.77 15.80
CA ALA A 435 29.71 -15.29 17.10
C ALA A 435 28.61 -15.91 17.98
N PHE A 436 27.39 -15.37 18.00
CA PHE A 436 26.24 -15.88 18.76
C PHE A 436 25.05 -16.27 17.87
N GLN A 437 25.26 -16.51 16.56
CA GLN A 437 24.18 -16.86 15.63
C GLN A 437 23.42 -18.13 16.10
N ASN A 438 22.08 -18.11 16.02
CA ASN A 438 21.21 -19.26 16.32
C ASN A 438 21.42 -19.84 17.74
N THR A 439 21.68 -18.95 18.71
CA THR A 439 21.64 -19.24 20.15
C THR A 439 20.22 -19.06 20.71
N LYS A 440 20.04 -19.11 22.04
CA LYS A 440 18.75 -18.82 22.71
C LYS A 440 18.83 -17.65 23.69
N LEU A 441 19.71 -16.69 23.42
CA LEU A 441 19.83 -15.49 24.25
C LEU A 441 18.47 -14.78 24.32
N GLU A 442 18.07 -14.38 25.53
CA GLU A 442 16.83 -13.62 25.72
C GLU A 442 17.10 -12.11 25.70
N ASN A 443 18.16 -11.65 26.36
CA ASN A 443 18.58 -10.25 26.41
C ASN A 443 20.11 -10.17 26.39
N ILE A 444 20.69 -9.06 25.92
CA ILE A 444 22.14 -8.83 26.01
C ILE A 444 22.49 -7.34 26.17
N THR A 445 23.49 -7.07 27.01
CA THR A 445 24.17 -5.76 27.07
C THR A 445 25.54 -5.88 26.44
N ILE A 446 25.79 -5.12 25.38
CA ILE A 446 27.09 -5.00 24.71
C ILE A 446 27.96 -4.02 25.53
N PRO A 447 29.12 -4.45 26.06
CA PRO A 447 29.98 -3.58 26.86
C PRO A 447 30.55 -2.40 26.06
N ALA A 448 30.72 -1.25 26.73
CA ALA A 448 31.21 -0.02 26.09
C ALA A 448 32.64 -0.13 25.50
N SER A 449 33.43 -1.10 25.99
CA SER A 449 34.76 -1.45 25.48
C SER A 449 34.74 -2.05 24.07
N VAL A 450 33.59 -2.56 23.60
CA VAL A 450 33.46 -3.20 22.30
C VAL A 450 33.55 -2.16 21.19
N LYS A 451 34.59 -2.30 20.37
CA LYS A 451 34.90 -1.44 19.21
C LYS A 451 34.35 -2.05 17.93
N ASN A 452 34.34 -3.38 17.85
CA ASN A 452 33.92 -4.14 16.66
C ASN A 452 32.82 -5.14 17.02
N LEU A 453 31.65 -5.00 16.39
CA LEU A 453 30.68 -6.08 16.17
C LEU A 453 30.74 -6.45 14.69
N GLU A 454 31.24 -7.65 14.39
CA GLU A 454 31.35 -8.14 13.01
C GLU A 454 29.99 -8.66 12.49
N GLY A 455 29.95 -9.18 11.26
CA GLY A 455 28.71 -9.53 10.54
C GLY A 455 27.84 -10.55 11.27
N ALA A 456 26.51 -10.41 11.16
CA ALA A 456 25.52 -11.38 11.62
C ALA A 456 25.70 -11.90 13.07
N GLY A 457 26.40 -11.16 13.94
CA GLY A 457 26.87 -11.63 15.25
C GLY A 457 25.78 -12.14 16.19
N PHE A 458 24.55 -11.62 16.05
CA PHE A 458 23.36 -11.99 16.81
C PHE A 458 22.18 -12.39 15.91
N ALA A 459 22.47 -12.85 14.68
CA ALA A 459 21.46 -13.29 13.73
C ALA A 459 20.77 -14.61 14.16
N ASP A 460 19.52 -14.78 13.73
CA ASP A 460 18.67 -15.95 13.96
C ASP A 460 18.40 -16.29 15.44
N ILE A 461 18.70 -15.38 16.37
CA ILE A 461 18.34 -15.51 17.79
C ILE A 461 16.86 -15.14 17.95
N GLU A 462 15.97 -16.07 17.56
CA GLU A 462 14.52 -15.84 17.59
C GLU A 462 13.97 -15.50 18.98
N THR A 463 14.69 -15.86 20.06
CA THR A 463 14.33 -15.60 21.46
C THR A 463 14.71 -14.22 21.99
N LEU A 464 15.57 -13.48 21.28
CA LEU A 464 16.09 -12.20 21.72
C LEU A 464 14.95 -11.18 21.83
N LYS A 465 14.89 -10.44 22.94
CA LYS A 465 13.82 -9.48 23.29
C LYS A 465 14.38 -8.06 23.39
N GLU A 466 15.52 -7.89 24.06
CA GLU A 466 16.08 -6.58 24.42
C GLU A 466 17.61 -6.57 24.19
N VAL A 467 18.10 -5.53 23.51
CA VAL A 467 19.54 -5.31 23.26
C VAL A 467 19.93 -3.93 23.78
N HIS A 468 20.94 -3.90 24.63
CA HIS A 468 21.49 -2.68 25.22
C HIS A 468 22.93 -2.47 24.75
N PHE A 469 23.29 -1.23 24.44
CA PHE A 469 24.66 -0.78 24.23
C PHE A 469 25.03 0.16 25.36
N ALA A 470 26.00 -0.24 26.20
CA ALA A 470 26.33 0.49 27.41
C ALA A 470 26.88 1.91 27.13
N ASP A 471 26.71 2.83 28.10
CA ASP A 471 27.22 4.20 28.02
C ASP A 471 28.74 4.25 27.74
N GLY A 472 29.14 5.08 26.78
CA GLY A 472 30.52 5.17 26.28
C GLY A 472 30.81 4.28 25.06
N CYS A 473 29.80 3.62 24.48
CA CYS A 473 29.95 2.67 23.37
C CYS A 473 30.75 3.24 22.18
N GLN A 474 31.88 2.59 21.87
CA GLN A 474 32.83 3.04 20.84
C GLN A 474 32.49 2.53 19.42
N LEU A 475 31.51 1.63 19.28
CA LEU A 475 31.11 1.03 18.01
C LEU A 475 30.70 2.07 16.96
N LYS A 476 31.26 1.94 15.75
CA LYS A 476 31.01 2.83 14.60
C LYS A 476 29.88 2.38 13.66
N GLU A 477 29.67 1.07 13.54
CA GLU A 477 28.69 0.50 12.61
C GLU A 477 27.88 -0.61 13.29
N LEU A 478 26.55 -0.63 13.09
CA LEU A 478 25.77 -1.85 13.24
C LEU A 478 25.93 -2.65 11.95
N SER A 479 26.66 -3.75 12.01
CA SER A 479 27.12 -4.54 10.86
C SER A 479 25.99 -5.22 10.07
N GLY A 480 26.28 -5.62 8.83
CA GLY A 480 25.30 -6.28 7.98
C GLY A 480 24.67 -7.52 8.63
N ASN A 481 23.34 -7.62 8.57
CA ASN A 481 22.53 -8.70 9.14
C ASN A 481 22.63 -8.91 10.68
N LEU A 482 23.21 -7.97 11.45
CA LEU A 482 23.61 -8.18 12.85
C LEU A 482 22.54 -8.80 13.76
N PHE A 483 21.27 -8.42 13.62
CA PHE A 483 20.12 -8.96 14.38
C PHE A 483 19.04 -9.58 13.46
N GLN A 484 19.42 -10.03 12.26
CA GLN A 484 18.49 -10.61 11.29
C GLN A 484 17.65 -11.74 11.91
N ASN A 485 16.35 -11.79 11.61
CA ASN A 485 15.41 -12.79 12.13
C ASN A 485 15.27 -12.85 13.67
N ALA A 486 15.64 -11.80 14.42
CA ALA A 486 15.37 -11.71 15.85
C ALA A 486 13.86 -11.47 16.13
N LYS A 487 13.04 -12.51 15.90
CA LYS A 487 11.57 -12.44 15.83
C LYS A 487 10.85 -11.97 17.10
N ASN A 488 11.52 -11.98 18.25
CA ASN A 488 10.98 -11.45 19.51
C ASN A 488 11.56 -10.09 19.93
N LEU A 489 12.50 -9.53 19.16
CA LEU A 489 13.20 -8.29 19.51
C LEU A 489 12.21 -7.13 19.54
N LYS A 490 12.11 -6.46 20.69
CA LYS A 490 11.22 -5.31 20.94
C LYS A 490 11.98 -3.99 21.06
N THR A 491 13.16 -4.05 21.67
CA THR A 491 13.90 -2.87 22.14
C THR A 491 15.36 -3.01 21.75
N VAL A 492 15.92 -1.97 21.15
CA VAL A 492 17.35 -1.79 20.95
C VAL A 492 17.69 -0.37 21.41
N SER A 493 18.55 -0.24 22.42
CA SER A 493 18.85 1.04 23.05
C SER A 493 20.34 1.27 23.28
N PHE A 494 20.73 2.54 23.26
CA PHE A 494 22.02 3.01 23.74
C PHE A 494 21.78 3.65 25.10
N ASP A 495 22.39 3.11 26.15
CA ASP A 495 22.12 3.48 27.55
C ASP A 495 22.69 4.86 27.91
N GLY A 496 23.49 5.46 27.02
CA GLY A 496 24.05 6.79 27.15
C GLY A 496 24.76 7.25 25.88
N THR A 497 25.95 7.81 26.06
CA THR A 497 26.83 8.26 24.97
C THR A 497 27.26 7.09 24.08
N ASN A 498 27.32 7.33 22.77
CA ASN A 498 27.71 6.35 21.77
C ASN A 498 28.35 7.05 20.55
N SER A 499 29.03 6.27 19.72
CA SER A 499 29.82 6.74 18.57
C SER A 499 29.29 6.27 17.20
N LEU A 500 28.02 5.85 17.12
CA LEU A 500 27.49 5.15 15.94
C LEU A 500 27.35 6.07 14.72
N GLU A 501 27.99 5.71 13.61
CA GLU A 501 28.04 6.48 12.37
C GLU A 501 27.22 5.87 11.23
N LYS A 502 26.89 4.57 11.31
CA LYS A 502 26.22 3.83 10.23
C LYS A 502 25.36 2.66 10.72
N ILE A 503 24.22 2.43 10.06
CA ILE A 503 23.41 1.21 10.18
C ILE A 503 23.46 0.51 8.81
N SER A 504 24.13 -0.65 8.74
CA SER A 504 24.31 -1.40 7.49
C SER A 504 23.06 -2.17 7.05
N SER A 505 23.16 -2.80 5.88
CA SER A 505 22.04 -3.50 5.24
C SER A 505 21.50 -4.64 6.11
N TYR A 506 20.18 -4.77 6.14
CA TYR A 506 19.44 -5.87 6.80
C TYR A 506 19.68 -6.07 8.31
N VAL A 507 20.27 -5.10 9.03
CA VAL A 507 20.56 -5.17 10.48
C VAL A 507 19.39 -5.71 11.31
N PHE A 508 18.17 -5.21 11.06
CA PHE A 508 16.93 -5.61 11.75
C PHE A 508 15.94 -6.31 10.80
N PHE A 509 16.43 -6.91 9.71
CA PHE A 509 15.57 -7.60 8.73
C PHE A 509 14.72 -8.67 9.43
N ASN A 510 13.41 -8.63 9.19
CA ASN A 510 12.44 -9.57 9.77
C ASN A 510 12.47 -9.60 11.31
N CYS A 511 12.52 -8.43 11.95
CA CYS A 511 12.28 -8.24 13.39
C CYS A 511 10.87 -7.66 13.66
N PRO A 512 9.77 -8.43 13.45
CA PRO A 512 8.40 -7.91 13.42
C PRO A 512 7.86 -7.40 14.77
N LYS A 513 8.62 -7.45 15.87
CA LYS A 513 8.21 -6.93 17.20
C LYS A 513 8.96 -5.68 17.64
N LEU A 514 9.93 -5.18 16.87
CA LEU A 514 10.68 -3.96 17.20
C LEU A 514 9.72 -2.78 17.10
N GLU A 515 9.33 -2.16 18.22
CA GLU A 515 8.23 -1.18 18.22
C GLU A 515 8.69 0.24 17.87
N THR A 516 9.90 0.61 18.30
CA THR A 516 10.56 1.89 18.01
C THR A 516 12.07 1.67 17.82
N PHE A 517 12.73 2.61 17.14
CA PHE A 517 14.18 2.71 17.14
C PHE A 517 14.58 4.18 17.21
N LYS A 518 15.61 4.49 18.03
CA LYS A 518 16.14 5.84 18.21
C LYS A 518 17.50 5.94 17.53
N ILE A 519 17.56 6.61 16.39
CA ILE A 519 18.74 6.85 15.56
C ILE A 519 19.65 7.88 16.25
N PRO A 520 20.87 7.51 16.68
CA PRO A 520 21.82 8.46 17.28
C PRO A 520 22.19 9.59 16.33
N LYS A 521 22.47 10.79 16.86
CA LYS A 521 22.73 11.99 16.05
C LYS A 521 23.94 11.86 15.12
N THR A 522 24.88 10.97 15.44
CA THR A 522 26.10 10.70 14.67
C THR A 522 25.87 9.81 13.45
N VAL A 523 24.72 9.14 13.32
CA VAL A 523 24.44 8.27 12.17
C VAL A 523 24.28 9.09 10.89
N SER A 524 25.11 8.77 9.90
CA SER A 524 25.22 9.44 8.60
C SER A 524 24.54 8.67 7.45
N GLU A 525 24.39 7.36 7.61
CA GLU A 525 23.79 6.41 6.67
C GLU A 525 22.87 5.38 7.36
N ILE A 526 21.69 5.17 6.77
CA ILE A 526 20.89 3.95 6.94
C ILE A 526 20.87 3.23 5.58
N ALA A 527 21.49 2.05 5.51
CA ALA A 527 21.68 1.31 4.27
C ALA A 527 20.45 0.46 3.87
N SER A 528 20.54 -0.20 2.72
CA SER A 528 19.42 -0.87 2.06
C SER A 528 18.80 -1.98 2.90
N GLY A 529 17.47 -1.97 3.03
CA GLY A 529 16.73 -2.99 3.80
C GLY A 529 17.01 -3.03 5.31
N ALA A 530 17.69 -2.03 5.90
CA ALA A 530 18.14 -2.05 7.30
C ALA A 530 17.05 -2.42 8.33
N PHE A 531 15.80 -1.98 8.14
CA PHE A 531 14.64 -2.29 8.97
C PHE A 531 13.57 -3.10 8.22
N LYS A 532 13.87 -3.67 7.04
CA LYS A 532 12.85 -4.30 6.19
C LYS A 532 12.10 -5.43 6.93
N GLY A 533 10.77 -5.40 6.87
CA GLY A 533 9.91 -6.40 7.52
C GLY A 533 9.71 -6.19 9.02
N THR A 534 10.12 -5.05 9.59
CA THR A 534 9.78 -4.68 10.97
C THR A 534 8.31 -4.21 11.07
N LYS A 535 7.37 -5.14 10.84
CA LYS A 535 5.91 -4.87 10.84
C LYS A 535 5.37 -4.29 12.16
N GLY A 536 6.13 -4.35 13.25
CA GLY A 536 5.83 -3.72 14.55
C GLY A 536 6.33 -2.28 14.71
N LEU A 537 7.21 -1.78 13.84
CA LEU A 537 7.93 -0.51 14.00
C LEU A 537 7.00 0.68 13.73
N LYS A 538 6.44 1.28 14.78
CA LYS A 538 5.38 2.31 14.70
C LYS A 538 5.90 3.68 14.25
N THR A 539 7.16 3.97 14.58
CA THR A 539 7.86 5.23 14.28
C THR A 539 9.37 5.03 14.46
N VAL A 540 10.17 5.98 13.93
CA VAL A 540 11.62 6.05 14.10
C VAL A 540 11.96 7.45 14.61
N GLU A 541 12.67 7.51 15.73
CA GLU A 541 13.09 8.76 16.35
C GLU A 541 14.51 9.13 15.90
N PHE A 542 14.73 10.40 15.54
CA PHE A 542 16.05 10.91 15.20
C PHE A 542 16.51 11.89 16.28
N GLU A 543 17.72 11.71 16.80
CA GLU A 543 18.25 12.64 17.80
C GLU A 543 18.46 14.06 17.24
N LYS A 544 18.28 15.06 18.11
CA LYS A 544 18.46 16.47 17.77
C LYS A 544 19.88 16.72 17.29
N GLY A 545 20.01 17.21 16.06
CA GLY A 545 21.29 17.42 15.38
C GLY A 545 21.78 16.21 14.58
N SER A 546 20.90 15.27 14.22
CA SER A 546 21.23 14.14 13.34
C SER A 546 21.92 14.59 12.04
N VAL A 547 22.97 13.86 11.65
CA VAL A 547 23.74 14.09 10.41
C VAL A 547 23.33 13.18 9.24
N LEU A 548 22.24 12.41 9.39
CA LEU A 548 21.80 11.42 8.42
C LEU A 548 21.46 12.04 7.06
N THR A 549 22.15 11.62 5.99
CA THR A 549 22.00 12.23 4.65
C THR A 549 21.12 11.44 3.69
N ARG A 550 20.96 10.13 3.90
CA ARG A 550 20.32 9.21 2.96
C ARG A 550 19.48 8.14 3.68
N ILE A 551 18.30 7.86 3.14
CA ILE A 551 17.52 6.65 3.45
C ILE A 551 17.73 5.67 2.29
N GLY A 552 18.35 4.52 2.57
CA GLY A 552 18.69 3.52 1.57
C GLY A 552 17.50 2.77 0.96
N ASN A 553 17.75 2.10 -0.17
CA ASN A 553 16.77 1.36 -0.95
C ASN A 553 16.04 0.32 -0.07
N GLY A 554 14.71 0.39 -0.01
CA GLY A 554 13.91 -0.50 0.84
C GLY A 554 14.19 -0.43 2.35
N ALA A 555 14.89 0.61 2.86
CA ALA A 555 15.37 0.65 4.25
C ALA A 555 14.26 0.45 5.30
N PHE A 556 13.06 1.00 5.04
CA PHE A 556 11.85 0.82 5.85
C PHE A 556 10.74 0.09 5.06
N ALA A 557 11.07 -0.77 4.11
CA ALA A 557 10.07 -1.57 3.40
C ALA A 557 9.36 -2.55 4.37
N ASP A 558 8.08 -2.84 4.13
CA ASP A 558 7.25 -3.73 4.97
C ASP A 558 7.19 -3.32 6.47
N CYS A 559 7.39 -2.04 6.79
CA CYS A 559 7.43 -1.56 8.19
C CYS A 559 6.07 -1.10 8.73
N GLY A 560 5.88 -1.21 10.04
CA GLY A 560 4.65 -0.83 10.73
C GLY A 560 4.40 0.69 10.87
N ILE A 561 5.17 1.53 10.18
CA ILE A 561 5.31 2.96 10.49
C ILE A 561 3.99 3.69 10.25
N THR A 562 3.54 4.44 11.25
CA THR A 562 2.28 5.21 11.22
C THR A 562 2.51 6.67 10.85
N HIS A 563 3.64 7.22 11.27
CA HIS A 563 4.11 8.57 11.04
C HIS A 563 5.65 8.58 11.13
N ILE A 564 6.32 9.47 10.40
CA ILE A 564 7.76 9.72 10.57
C ILE A 564 8.10 11.18 10.27
N THR A 565 9.00 11.76 11.07
CA THR A 565 9.55 13.11 10.86
C THR A 565 11.04 12.97 10.56
N LEU A 566 11.43 13.31 9.33
CA LEU A 566 12.80 13.18 8.88
C LEU A 566 13.67 14.37 9.36
N PRO A 567 14.97 14.15 9.68
CA PRO A 567 15.84 15.23 10.12
C PRO A 567 16.27 16.13 8.95
N GLU A 568 16.58 17.40 9.25
CA GLU A 568 16.95 18.42 8.26
C GLU A 568 18.20 18.11 7.41
N SER A 569 18.95 17.08 7.77
CA SER A 569 20.16 16.61 7.08
C SER A 569 19.88 15.71 5.88
N ILE A 570 18.68 15.15 5.74
CA ILE A 570 18.32 14.25 4.63
C ILE A 570 18.37 14.99 3.30
N LYS A 571 19.05 14.38 2.32
CA LYS A 571 19.16 14.84 0.93
C LYS A 571 18.49 13.88 -0.05
N LEU A 572 18.47 12.58 0.24
CA LEU A 572 17.99 11.53 -0.67
C LEU A 572 17.14 10.48 0.06
N ILE A 573 15.99 10.17 -0.51
CA ILE A 573 15.16 8.99 -0.20
C ILE A 573 15.22 8.06 -1.42
N GLU A 574 15.87 6.91 -1.29
CA GLU A 574 16.05 5.97 -2.40
C GLU A 574 14.78 5.18 -2.75
N SER A 575 14.79 4.51 -3.91
CA SER A 575 13.65 3.71 -4.39
C SER A 575 13.18 2.70 -3.33
N PHE A 576 11.87 2.52 -3.24
CA PHE A 576 11.20 1.62 -2.29
C PHE A 576 11.44 1.91 -0.79
N ALA A 577 12.05 3.04 -0.40
CA ALA A 577 12.44 3.32 0.99
C ALA A 577 11.34 3.08 2.04
N PHE A 578 10.07 3.34 1.72
CA PHE A 578 8.89 3.09 2.55
C PHE A 578 7.83 2.20 1.84
N ASP A 579 8.25 1.37 0.89
CA ASP A 579 7.40 0.43 0.17
C ASP A 579 6.64 -0.50 1.13
N HIS A 580 5.33 -0.69 0.92
CA HIS A 580 4.45 -1.44 1.82
C HIS A 580 4.38 -0.93 3.28
N CYS A 581 4.72 0.33 3.56
CA CYS A 581 4.34 1.02 4.80
C CYS A 581 2.82 1.32 4.81
N SER A 582 1.99 0.28 4.79
CA SER A 582 0.53 0.37 4.65
C SER A 582 -0.17 1.10 5.81
N ASN A 583 0.50 1.23 6.96
CA ASN A 583 0.03 2.00 8.12
C ASN A 583 0.39 3.50 8.07
N LEU A 584 1.27 3.93 7.15
CA LEU A 584 1.77 5.30 7.12
C LEU A 584 0.66 6.27 6.73
N THR A 585 0.40 7.28 7.57
CA THR A 585 -0.67 8.27 7.35
C THR A 585 -0.13 9.66 7.00
N GLU A 586 1.04 10.01 7.53
CA GLU A 586 1.71 11.30 7.32
C GLU A 586 3.24 11.11 7.28
N ILE A 587 3.91 11.80 6.36
CA ILE A 587 5.36 11.97 6.38
C ILE A 587 5.75 13.45 6.23
N LYS A 588 6.74 13.88 7.02
CA LYS A 588 7.33 15.22 6.96
C LYS A 588 8.67 15.17 6.25
N LEU A 589 8.77 15.92 5.15
CA LEU A 589 9.93 16.02 4.27
C LEU A 589 10.71 17.32 4.56
N PRO A 590 12.04 17.24 4.80
CA PRO A 590 12.82 18.35 5.34
C PRO A 590 13.24 19.37 4.29
N LYS A 591 13.78 20.50 4.76
CA LYS A 591 14.23 21.62 3.92
C LYS A 591 15.27 21.22 2.88
N ASN A 592 16.23 20.39 3.25
CA ASN A 592 17.39 20.10 2.41
C ASN A 592 17.22 18.85 1.50
N LEU A 593 16.05 18.20 1.51
CA LEU A 593 15.74 17.06 0.66
C LEU A 593 15.83 17.45 -0.82
N GLN A 594 16.74 16.80 -1.56
CA GLN A 594 17.00 17.05 -2.97
C GLN A 594 16.28 16.08 -3.91
N GLU A 595 16.11 14.82 -3.50
CA GLU A 595 15.59 13.76 -4.36
C GLU A 595 14.75 12.75 -3.56
N VAL A 596 13.55 12.47 -4.08
CA VAL A 596 12.71 11.32 -3.76
C VAL A 596 12.69 10.42 -4.98
N GLN A 597 13.22 9.20 -4.85
CA GLN A 597 13.29 8.26 -5.96
C GLN A 597 11.95 7.55 -6.23
N LYS A 598 11.88 6.99 -7.43
CA LYS A 598 10.69 6.35 -7.99
C LYS A 598 10.21 5.21 -7.09
N GLY A 599 8.93 5.24 -6.76
CA GLY A 599 8.28 4.22 -5.94
C GLY A 599 8.69 4.19 -4.46
N ALA A 600 9.31 5.25 -3.92
CA ALA A 600 9.68 5.33 -2.50
C ALA A 600 8.49 5.17 -1.52
N PHE A 601 7.24 5.36 -1.96
CA PHE A 601 6.00 5.31 -1.15
C PHE A 601 4.92 4.38 -1.76
N ASN A 602 5.34 3.37 -2.53
CA ASN A 602 4.46 2.37 -3.10
C ASN A 602 3.67 1.60 -2.01
N PHE A 603 2.39 1.28 -2.28
CA PHE A 603 1.50 0.53 -1.37
C PHE A 603 1.27 1.15 0.03
N CYS A 604 1.62 2.42 0.22
CA CYS A 604 1.24 3.21 1.39
C CYS A 604 -0.26 3.57 1.36
N GLU A 605 -1.14 2.58 1.34
CA GLU A 605 -2.59 2.71 1.10
C GLU A 605 -3.29 3.67 2.09
N ASN A 606 -2.76 3.87 3.30
CA ASN A 606 -3.32 4.81 4.28
C ASN A 606 -2.68 6.21 4.28
N LEU A 607 -1.75 6.51 3.36
CA LEU A 607 -1.07 7.81 3.32
C LEU A 607 -2.06 8.90 2.94
N LEU A 608 -2.33 9.81 3.88
CA LEU A 608 -3.28 10.91 3.72
C LEU A 608 -2.59 12.18 3.21
N ARG A 609 -1.34 12.42 3.61
CA ARG A 609 -0.57 13.60 3.17
C ARG A 609 0.94 13.47 3.34
N PHE A 610 1.64 14.12 2.43
CA PHE A 610 2.97 14.67 2.65
C PHE A 610 2.86 16.05 3.31
N ILE A 611 3.89 16.44 4.06
CA ILE A 611 4.14 17.81 4.48
C ILE A 611 5.59 18.11 4.09
N VAL A 612 5.84 19.19 3.33
CA VAL A 612 7.20 19.62 2.95
C VAL A 612 7.53 20.92 3.68
N ASP A 613 8.76 21.07 4.18
CA ASP A 613 9.22 22.34 4.77
C ASP A 613 9.15 23.50 3.76
N LYS A 614 8.75 24.68 4.25
CA LYS A 614 8.57 25.89 3.42
C LYS A 614 9.85 26.39 2.75
N GLY A 615 11.03 25.97 3.23
CA GLY A 615 12.33 26.29 2.64
C GLY A 615 12.87 25.25 1.65
N ASN A 616 12.15 24.17 1.36
CA ASN A 616 12.57 23.19 0.35
C ASN A 616 12.50 23.81 -1.05
N THR A 617 13.47 23.49 -1.92
CA THR A 617 13.65 24.09 -3.25
C THR A 617 13.45 23.11 -4.41
N LYS A 618 12.96 21.90 -4.13
CA LYS A 618 12.75 20.80 -5.10
C LYS A 618 11.31 20.31 -5.10
N TYR A 619 10.75 20.18 -3.91
CA TYR A 619 9.40 19.66 -3.68
C TYR A 619 8.54 20.70 -2.96
N SER A 620 7.23 20.54 -3.09
CA SER A 620 6.24 21.21 -2.28
C SER A 620 5.03 20.30 -2.08
N THR A 621 3.95 20.81 -1.46
CA THR A 621 2.71 20.04 -1.27
C THR A 621 1.50 20.82 -1.70
N LEU A 622 0.60 20.18 -2.45
CA LEU A 622 -0.69 20.72 -2.85
C LEU A 622 -1.79 19.77 -2.34
N ASP A 623 -2.64 20.23 -1.41
CA ASP A 623 -3.60 19.38 -0.68
C ASP A 623 -2.95 18.10 -0.07
N GLY A 624 -1.71 18.21 0.39
CA GLY A 624 -0.94 17.10 0.93
C GLY A 624 -0.46 16.08 -0.11
N MET A 625 -0.67 16.30 -1.42
CA MET A 625 -0.02 15.52 -2.47
C MET A 625 1.43 16.00 -2.64
N LEU A 626 2.37 15.10 -2.94
CA LEU A 626 3.76 15.50 -3.20
C LEU A 626 3.88 16.00 -4.63
N CYS A 627 4.40 17.21 -4.81
CA CYS A 627 4.66 17.81 -6.10
C CYS A 627 6.05 18.45 -6.14
N ASP A 628 6.46 18.88 -7.34
CA ASP A 628 7.62 19.75 -7.50
C ASP A 628 7.42 21.12 -6.82
N PHE A 629 8.50 21.89 -6.71
CA PHE A 629 8.47 23.24 -6.13
C PHE A 629 7.49 24.18 -6.86
N ASP A 630 7.48 24.11 -8.21
CA ASP A 630 6.62 24.91 -9.09
C ASP A 630 5.15 24.44 -9.13
N LYS A 631 4.83 23.27 -8.57
CA LYS A 631 3.49 22.65 -8.52
C LYS A 631 2.89 22.39 -9.91
N LYS A 632 3.76 22.06 -10.86
CA LYS A 632 3.41 21.65 -12.24
C LYS A 632 3.41 20.14 -12.39
N VAL A 633 4.17 19.43 -11.57
CA VAL A 633 4.35 17.97 -11.63
C VAL A 633 3.84 17.33 -10.34
N LEU A 634 2.76 16.56 -10.44
CA LEU A 634 2.34 15.65 -9.37
C LEU A 634 3.33 14.48 -9.31
N GLN A 635 4.11 14.40 -8.23
CA GLN A 635 5.16 13.39 -8.04
C GLN A 635 4.59 12.12 -7.43
N VAL A 636 3.84 12.23 -6.32
CA VAL A 636 3.20 11.09 -5.64
C VAL A 636 1.81 11.47 -5.14
N PHE A 637 0.81 10.66 -5.50
CA PHE A 637 -0.54 10.75 -4.98
C PHE A 637 -0.67 9.96 -3.66
N PRO A 638 -1.08 10.58 -2.54
CA PRO A 638 -1.34 9.88 -1.29
C PRO A 638 -2.57 8.97 -1.45
N ALA A 639 -2.37 7.65 -1.50
CA ALA A 639 -3.42 6.66 -1.73
C ALA A 639 -4.64 6.78 -0.78
N GLY A 640 -4.41 7.22 0.46
CA GLY A 640 -5.45 7.48 1.45
C GLY A 640 -6.39 8.65 1.10
N LYS A 641 -6.03 9.52 0.14
CA LYS A 641 -6.90 10.60 -0.38
C LYS A 641 -7.87 10.15 -1.48
N ALA A 642 -7.76 8.92 -1.98
CA ALA A 642 -8.63 8.44 -3.05
C ALA A 642 -10.11 8.44 -2.60
N ASN A 643 -10.99 8.96 -3.46
CA ASN A 643 -12.40 9.16 -3.16
C ASN A 643 -13.25 8.48 -4.24
N SER A 644 -14.09 7.52 -3.85
CA SER A 644 -14.91 6.72 -4.77
C SER A 644 -15.92 7.51 -5.60
N LYS A 645 -16.19 8.78 -5.25
CA LYS A 645 -17.01 9.70 -6.03
C LYS A 645 -16.21 10.56 -7.02
N TYR A 646 -15.08 11.10 -6.59
CA TYR A 646 -14.24 12.07 -7.31
C TYR A 646 -12.79 12.09 -6.76
N THR A 647 -11.93 11.16 -7.14
CA THR A 647 -10.48 11.27 -6.85
C THR A 647 -9.90 12.38 -7.73
N LEU A 648 -9.96 13.61 -7.23
CA LEU A 648 -9.65 14.80 -8.01
C LEU A 648 -8.15 15.11 -7.97
N VAL A 649 -7.57 15.33 -9.15
CA VAL A 649 -6.22 15.85 -9.32
C VAL A 649 -6.28 17.39 -9.40
N PRO A 650 -5.45 18.14 -8.65
CA PRO A 650 -5.30 19.59 -8.78
C PRO A 650 -4.75 20.04 -10.15
N TYR A 651 -4.62 21.36 -10.33
CA TYR A 651 -4.26 22.07 -11.58
C TYR A 651 -2.86 21.78 -12.19
N PHE A 652 -2.24 20.64 -11.85
CA PHE A 652 -0.96 20.18 -12.40
C PHE A 652 -0.94 20.14 -13.94
N GLU A 653 0.26 20.24 -14.51
CA GLU A 653 0.53 20.10 -15.94
C GLU A 653 0.97 18.67 -16.31
N LYS A 654 1.67 17.97 -15.41
CA LYS A 654 2.18 16.61 -15.58
C LYS A 654 1.88 15.73 -14.36
N VAL A 655 1.69 14.44 -14.61
CA VAL A 655 1.68 13.37 -13.60
C VAL A 655 2.89 12.45 -13.83
N ALA A 656 3.72 12.27 -12.80
CA ALA A 656 4.99 11.56 -12.87
C ALA A 656 4.87 10.02 -12.88
N GLN A 657 5.96 9.35 -13.24
CA GLN A 657 6.10 7.90 -13.20
C GLN A 657 5.80 7.35 -11.79
N PHE A 658 5.04 6.26 -11.70
CA PHE A 658 4.62 5.61 -10.43
C PHE A 658 3.73 6.44 -9.48
N CYS A 659 3.18 7.58 -9.92
CA CYS A 659 2.45 8.52 -9.07
C CYS A 659 1.33 7.91 -8.17
N PHE A 660 0.50 7.01 -8.70
CA PHE A 660 -0.61 6.35 -8.00
C PHE A 660 -0.32 4.87 -7.64
N TYR A 661 0.93 4.42 -7.81
CA TYR A 661 1.28 3.01 -7.97
C TYR A 661 0.84 2.10 -6.81
N GLY A 662 0.18 1.00 -7.18
CA GLY A 662 -0.21 -0.05 -6.24
C GLY A 662 -1.47 0.20 -5.41
N SER A 663 -2.14 1.35 -5.56
CA SER A 663 -3.32 1.65 -4.74
C SER A 663 -4.60 0.96 -5.25
N ASN A 664 -5.26 0.25 -4.34
CA ASN A 664 -6.59 -0.33 -4.52
C ASN A 664 -7.70 0.58 -3.98
N LYS A 665 -7.37 1.70 -3.33
CA LYS A 665 -8.35 2.75 -3.01
C LYS A 665 -8.69 3.62 -4.23
N VAL A 666 -7.75 3.75 -5.17
CA VAL A 666 -7.93 4.48 -6.43
C VAL A 666 -8.89 3.71 -7.36
N THR A 667 -10.18 4.01 -7.22
CA THR A 667 -11.28 3.43 -8.01
C THR A 667 -11.68 4.28 -9.22
N ASN A 668 -11.30 5.55 -9.21
CA ASN A 668 -11.47 6.51 -10.30
C ASN A 668 -10.35 7.55 -10.19
N ILE A 669 -10.06 8.29 -11.25
CA ILE A 669 -9.23 9.51 -11.21
C ILE A 669 -9.85 10.57 -12.13
N THR A 670 -10.02 11.80 -11.63
CA THR A 670 -10.47 12.97 -12.41
C THR A 670 -9.31 13.95 -12.61
N PHE A 671 -8.86 14.11 -13.85
CA PHE A 671 -7.79 15.02 -14.27
C PHE A 671 -8.35 16.34 -14.84
N PRO A 672 -7.84 17.50 -14.42
CA PRO A 672 -8.25 18.80 -14.95
C PRO A 672 -7.64 19.12 -16.32
N ARG A 673 -8.22 20.14 -16.98
CA ARG A 673 -7.83 20.66 -18.31
C ARG A 673 -6.34 21.06 -18.45
N THR A 674 -5.68 21.28 -17.32
CA THR A 674 -4.26 21.69 -17.23
C THR A 674 -3.30 20.53 -17.47
N VAL A 675 -3.70 19.30 -17.16
CA VAL A 675 -2.85 18.11 -17.33
C VAL A 675 -2.68 17.85 -18.83
N LYS A 676 -1.42 17.86 -19.29
CA LYS A 676 -1.01 17.65 -20.68
C LYS A 676 -0.32 16.29 -20.86
N GLU A 677 0.38 15.82 -19.83
CA GLU A 677 1.20 14.61 -19.88
C GLU A 677 0.99 13.72 -18.65
N ILE A 678 0.93 12.41 -18.87
CA ILE A 678 0.94 11.39 -17.82
C ILE A 678 1.98 10.34 -18.21
N GLU A 679 2.97 10.13 -17.36
CA GLU A 679 4.11 9.26 -17.66
C GLU A 679 3.75 7.75 -17.61
N SER A 680 4.69 6.89 -18.05
CA SER A 680 4.52 5.43 -17.99
C SER A 680 4.32 4.95 -16.55
N ARG A 681 3.60 3.84 -16.35
CA ARG A 681 3.35 3.23 -15.02
C ARG A 681 2.76 4.17 -13.95
N ALA A 682 2.31 5.38 -14.29
CA ALA A 682 1.77 6.35 -13.34
C ALA A 682 0.53 5.83 -12.59
N ILE A 683 -0.21 4.89 -13.18
CA ILE A 683 -1.42 4.27 -12.66
C ILE A 683 -1.29 2.73 -12.71
N ALA A 684 -0.07 2.21 -12.51
CA ALA A 684 0.21 0.77 -12.52
C ALA A 684 -0.12 0.10 -11.17
N LEU A 685 -0.38 -1.21 -11.20
CA LEU A 685 -0.93 -2.04 -10.11
C LEU A 685 -2.19 -1.48 -9.41
N CYS A 686 -2.94 -0.58 -10.07
CA CYS A 686 -4.17 0.03 -9.54
C CYS A 686 -5.40 -0.85 -9.84
N ASN A 687 -5.49 -2.01 -9.18
CA ASN A 687 -6.36 -3.12 -9.60
C ASN A 687 -7.88 -2.88 -9.46
N LYS A 688 -8.31 -1.83 -8.76
CA LYS A 688 -9.73 -1.48 -8.57
C LYS A 688 -10.19 -0.26 -9.36
N LEU A 689 -9.38 0.23 -10.31
CA LEU A 689 -9.74 1.36 -11.15
C LEU A 689 -10.89 1.01 -12.11
N GLU A 690 -11.98 1.79 -12.04
CA GLU A 690 -13.16 1.68 -12.89
C GLU A 690 -13.25 2.80 -13.95
N SER A 691 -12.66 3.99 -13.71
CA SER A 691 -12.72 5.10 -14.67
C SER A 691 -11.57 6.10 -14.61
N LEU A 692 -11.24 6.70 -15.75
CA LEU A 692 -10.37 7.87 -15.87
C LEU A 692 -11.12 9.00 -16.56
N SER A 693 -11.20 10.17 -15.93
CA SER A 693 -12.01 11.30 -16.39
C SER A 693 -11.14 12.52 -16.72
N PHE A 694 -11.18 13.02 -17.95
CA PHE A 694 -10.39 14.16 -18.42
C PHE A 694 -11.28 15.39 -18.72
N MET A 695 -11.12 16.48 -17.95
CA MET A 695 -12.03 17.65 -17.98
C MET A 695 -11.77 18.68 -19.10
N GLY A 696 -10.76 18.47 -19.95
CA GLY A 696 -10.40 19.40 -21.03
C GLY A 696 -11.35 19.35 -22.23
N GLU A 697 -11.71 20.51 -22.78
CA GLU A 697 -12.47 20.63 -24.02
C GLU A 697 -11.59 20.51 -25.27
N ASP A 698 -10.34 20.96 -25.16
CA ASP A 698 -9.41 21.18 -26.28
C ASP A 698 -8.10 20.38 -26.10
N ASN A 699 -7.95 19.70 -24.97
CA ASN A 699 -6.76 18.93 -24.59
C ASN A 699 -7.16 17.72 -23.73
N VAL A 700 -6.72 16.52 -24.12
CA VAL A 700 -6.76 15.28 -23.33
C VAL A 700 -5.41 14.58 -23.52
N PRO A 701 -4.65 14.29 -22.45
CA PRO A 701 -3.34 13.63 -22.54
C PRO A 701 -3.37 12.33 -23.34
N THR A 702 -2.31 12.06 -24.11
CA THR A 702 -2.14 10.77 -24.80
C THR A 702 -1.66 9.70 -23.83
N LEU A 703 -2.46 8.65 -23.63
CA LEU A 703 -2.10 7.54 -22.73
C LEU A 703 -1.14 6.55 -23.40
N ASN A 704 -0.11 6.16 -22.65
CA ASN A 704 0.84 5.08 -22.95
C ASN A 704 0.19 3.71 -22.69
N ALA A 705 0.50 2.68 -23.48
CA ALA A 705 0.04 1.31 -23.23
C ALA A 705 0.44 0.78 -21.83
N ASP A 706 1.59 1.21 -21.31
CA ASP A 706 2.16 0.82 -20.01
C ASP A 706 1.75 1.75 -18.85
N ILE A 707 0.83 2.71 -19.05
CA ILE A 707 0.34 3.59 -17.97
C ILE A 707 -0.30 2.80 -16.82
N MET A 708 -1.03 1.75 -17.19
CA MET A 708 -1.73 0.79 -16.34
C MET A 708 -1.07 -0.58 -16.48
N TYR A 709 0.23 -0.66 -16.20
CA TYR A 709 0.94 -1.94 -16.15
C TYR A 709 0.35 -2.82 -15.04
N GLU A 710 -0.02 -4.06 -15.38
CA GLU A 710 -0.66 -5.07 -14.51
C GLU A 710 -1.81 -4.54 -13.62
N SER A 711 -2.54 -3.51 -14.07
CA SER A 711 -3.67 -2.91 -13.33
C SER A 711 -5.00 -3.49 -13.80
N GLY A 712 -5.42 -4.59 -13.18
CA GLY A 712 -6.69 -5.25 -13.46
C GLY A 712 -6.91 -5.52 -14.96
N ASN A 713 -8.17 -5.42 -15.40
CA ASN A 713 -8.52 -5.48 -16.82
C ASN A 713 -8.83 -4.08 -17.36
N LYS A 714 -8.03 -3.59 -18.31
CA LYS A 714 -8.25 -2.30 -19.00
C LYS A 714 -9.62 -2.21 -19.68
N LYS A 715 -10.22 -3.35 -20.06
CA LYS A 715 -11.60 -3.43 -20.60
C LYS A 715 -12.72 -3.28 -19.57
N ASN A 716 -12.40 -3.14 -18.29
CA ASN A 716 -13.36 -2.71 -17.25
C ASN A 716 -13.38 -1.18 -17.09
N VAL A 717 -12.34 -0.46 -17.55
CA VAL A 717 -12.17 0.99 -17.34
C VAL A 717 -12.92 1.80 -18.40
N THR A 718 -13.82 2.69 -17.98
CA THR A 718 -14.42 3.71 -18.87
C THR A 718 -13.57 4.99 -18.88
N ILE A 719 -13.30 5.54 -20.06
CA ILE A 719 -12.60 6.83 -20.22
C ILE A 719 -13.65 7.92 -20.41
N TYR A 720 -13.81 8.82 -19.44
CA TYR A 720 -14.73 9.96 -19.52
C TYR A 720 -14.02 11.21 -20.07
N VAL A 721 -14.66 11.90 -21.01
CA VAL A 721 -14.11 13.11 -21.68
C VAL A 721 -15.20 14.15 -21.91
N ARG A 722 -14.84 15.41 -22.14
CA ARG A 722 -15.82 16.47 -22.45
C ARG A 722 -16.54 16.21 -23.77
N LYS A 723 -17.85 16.46 -23.81
CA LYS A 723 -18.73 16.32 -24.97
C LYS A 723 -18.18 17.04 -26.21
N LYS A 724 -17.83 18.32 -26.07
CA LYS A 724 -17.17 19.12 -27.12
C LYS A 724 -15.87 18.47 -27.63
N TRP A 725 -15.05 17.92 -26.72
CA TRP A 725 -13.80 17.24 -27.13
C TRP A 725 -14.11 15.98 -27.95
N TYR A 726 -15.08 15.17 -27.50
CA TYR A 726 -15.55 13.97 -28.20
C TYR A 726 -16.14 14.29 -29.58
N GLU A 727 -16.92 15.37 -29.68
CA GLU A 727 -17.58 15.80 -30.90
C GLU A 727 -16.59 16.37 -31.94
N THR A 728 -15.43 16.86 -31.50
CA THR A 728 -14.40 17.45 -32.37
C THR A 728 -13.62 16.40 -33.17
N GLY A 729 -13.76 16.44 -34.50
CA GLY A 729 -13.24 15.40 -35.41
C GLY A 729 -11.72 15.21 -35.43
N SER A 730 -10.91 16.18 -34.98
CA SER A 730 -9.45 16.01 -34.85
C SER A 730 -9.04 15.02 -33.77
N ASN A 731 -9.96 14.67 -32.86
CA ASN A 731 -9.70 13.77 -31.73
C ASN A 731 -10.04 12.29 -32.04
N ASP A 732 -10.56 12.02 -33.24
CA ASP A 732 -11.04 10.71 -33.68
C ASP A 732 -10.02 9.58 -33.53
N GLU A 733 -8.74 9.83 -33.81
CA GLU A 733 -7.68 8.82 -33.71
C GLU A 733 -7.41 8.44 -32.25
N THR A 734 -7.36 9.43 -31.36
CA THR A 734 -7.23 9.23 -29.91
C THR A 734 -8.43 8.45 -29.35
N ILE A 735 -9.64 8.79 -29.79
CA ILE A 735 -10.88 8.10 -29.40
C ILE A 735 -10.86 6.64 -29.90
N LYS A 736 -10.40 6.38 -31.13
CA LYS A 736 -10.24 5.01 -31.68
C LYS A 736 -9.20 4.21 -30.88
N LYS A 737 -8.02 4.78 -30.59
CA LYS A 737 -6.97 4.17 -29.76
C LYS A 737 -7.46 3.82 -28.35
N TYR A 738 -8.29 4.67 -27.74
CA TYR A 738 -8.83 4.41 -26.41
C TYR A 738 -9.96 3.38 -26.42
N ASN A 739 -10.85 3.37 -27.41
CA ASN A 739 -11.83 2.29 -27.57
C ASN A 739 -11.15 0.92 -27.85
N GLN A 740 -10.01 0.91 -28.55
CA GLN A 740 -9.18 -0.29 -28.71
C GLN A 740 -8.58 -0.77 -27.38
N THR A 741 -8.13 0.14 -26.50
CA THR A 741 -7.44 -0.18 -25.24
C THR A 741 -8.39 -0.47 -24.07
N PHE A 742 -9.33 0.43 -23.83
CA PHE A 742 -10.22 0.49 -22.66
C PHE A 742 -11.64 -0.01 -22.99
N LYS A 743 -12.58 0.05 -22.04
CA LYS A 743 -13.98 -0.36 -22.24
C LYS A 743 -14.65 0.48 -23.33
N GLU A 744 -14.62 1.79 -23.14
CA GLU A 744 -15.13 2.78 -24.07
C GLU A 744 -14.54 4.17 -23.76
N VAL A 745 -14.66 5.08 -24.73
CA VAL A 745 -14.65 6.51 -24.45
C VAL A 745 -16.09 7.00 -24.38
N HIS A 746 -16.47 7.60 -23.26
CA HIS A 746 -17.83 8.05 -22.93
C HIS A 746 -17.82 9.58 -22.74
N PRO A 747 -18.58 10.36 -23.54
CA PRO A 747 -18.63 11.81 -23.40
C PRO A 747 -19.43 12.24 -22.16
N SER A 748 -19.19 13.43 -21.62
CA SER A 748 -20.18 14.11 -20.77
C SER A 748 -21.50 14.29 -21.51
N PHE A 749 -22.59 14.39 -20.74
CA PHE A 749 -23.93 14.61 -21.27
C PHE A 749 -24.45 15.99 -20.86
N VAL A 750 -25.47 16.44 -21.58
CA VAL A 750 -26.20 17.67 -21.27
C VAL A 750 -27.62 17.26 -20.92
N SER A 751 -28.12 17.67 -19.75
CA SER A 751 -29.51 17.37 -19.38
C SER A 751 -30.47 18.04 -20.38
N SER A 752 -31.47 17.30 -20.87
CA SER A 752 -32.44 17.80 -21.84
C SER A 752 -33.72 18.35 -21.22
N LYS A 753 -34.01 18.02 -19.95
CA LYS A 753 -35.31 18.18 -19.27
C LYS A 753 -35.12 18.67 -17.83
N GLY A 754 -36.23 18.99 -17.16
CA GLY A 754 -36.22 19.31 -15.72
C GLY A 754 -35.50 20.61 -15.35
N TYR A 755 -34.99 20.64 -14.13
CA TYR A 755 -34.32 21.78 -13.49
C TYR A 755 -32.99 22.14 -14.16
N ASP A 756 -32.16 21.12 -14.35
CA ASP A 756 -30.76 21.21 -14.73
C ASP A 756 -30.55 21.20 -16.25
N ARG A 757 -31.62 21.23 -17.05
CA ARG A 757 -31.56 21.30 -18.51
C ARG A 757 -30.52 22.30 -19.02
N GLY A 758 -29.82 21.95 -20.09
CA GLY A 758 -28.73 22.74 -20.66
C GLY A 758 -27.42 22.71 -19.86
N THR A 759 -27.40 22.16 -18.65
CA THR A 759 -26.17 21.92 -17.86
C THR A 759 -25.44 20.71 -18.41
N GLU A 760 -24.13 20.86 -18.65
CA GLU A 760 -23.22 19.76 -18.90
C GLU A 760 -22.79 19.11 -17.58
N PHE A 761 -23.06 17.82 -17.45
CA PHE A 761 -22.62 16.97 -16.34
C PHE A 761 -21.48 16.07 -16.80
N PHE A 762 -20.40 16.10 -16.04
CA PHE A 762 -19.17 15.40 -16.33
C PHE A 762 -18.96 14.24 -15.34
N PRO A 763 -18.93 12.97 -15.78
CA PRO A 763 -18.76 11.84 -14.87
C PRO A 763 -17.37 11.82 -14.22
N THR A 764 -17.33 11.91 -12.89
CA THR A 764 -16.11 11.84 -12.06
C THR A 764 -15.82 10.41 -11.60
N SER A 765 -16.83 9.54 -11.62
CA SER A 765 -16.74 8.11 -11.36
C SER A 765 -17.91 7.38 -12.03
N MET A 766 -17.95 6.05 -11.98
CA MET A 766 -19.01 5.24 -12.62
C MET A 766 -20.44 5.59 -12.17
N LYS A 767 -20.62 6.21 -10.99
CA LYS A 767 -21.92 6.56 -10.39
C LYS A 767 -22.14 8.05 -10.13
N ASN A 768 -21.10 8.88 -10.19
CA ASN A 768 -21.18 10.29 -9.80
C ASN A 768 -20.78 11.21 -10.95
N VAL A 769 -21.43 12.37 -11.01
CA VAL A 769 -21.06 13.49 -11.89
C VAL A 769 -20.66 14.70 -11.06
N GLY A 770 -20.00 15.65 -11.74
CA GLY A 770 -19.96 17.05 -11.34
C GLY A 770 -20.50 17.96 -12.44
N ALA A 771 -21.13 19.08 -12.06
CA ALA A 771 -21.56 20.10 -13.01
C ALA A 771 -20.35 20.90 -13.53
N ILE A 772 -20.26 21.17 -14.84
CA ILE A 772 -19.07 21.82 -15.44
C ILE A 772 -19.35 22.93 -16.47
N SER A 773 -20.45 22.90 -17.24
CA SER A 773 -20.70 23.97 -18.22
C SER A 773 -22.17 24.11 -18.59
N PHE A 774 -22.49 25.02 -19.51
CA PHE A 774 -23.80 25.11 -20.14
C PHE A 774 -23.69 25.11 -21.66
N TYR A 775 -24.57 24.34 -22.30
CA TYR A 775 -24.80 24.36 -23.74
C TYR A 775 -25.97 25.29 -24.14
N THR A 776 -26.78 25.70 -23.16
CA THR A 776 -27.82 26.73 -23.31
C THR A 776 -27.55 27.82 -22.30
N GLU A 777 -27.51 29.08 -22.71
CA GLU A 777 -27.28 30.19 -21.79
C GLU A 777 -28.51 30.44 -20.91
N ARG A 778 -28.31 30.54 -19.60
CA ARG A 778 -29.39 30.64 -18.59
C ARG A 778 -29.10 31.74 -17.58
N THR A 779 -30.14 32.24 -16.91
CA THR A 779 -30.01 33.29 -15.87
C THR A 779 -30.01 32.75 -14.44
N SER A 780 -30.41 31.49 -14.26
CA SER A 780 -30.22 30.74 -13.01
C SER A 780 -29.76 29.31 -13.31
N VAL A 781 -29.31 28.62 -12.27
CA VAL A 781 -28.86 27.22 -12.30
C VAL A 781 -29.49 26.51 -11.12
N ILE A 782 -30.11 25.35 -11.36
CA ILE A 782 -30.57 24.45 -10.30
C ILE A 782 -29.98 23.08 -10.61
N LEU A 783 -29.16 22.56 -9.70
CA LEU A 783 -28.59 21.23 -9.74
C LEU A 783 -29.41 20.32 -8.83
N ASP A 784 -30.03 19.29 -9.39
CA ASP A 784 -30.82 18.31 -8.64
C ASP A 784 -29.90 17.33 -7.85
N LYS A 785 -30.48 16.50 -6.97
CA LYS A 785 -29.76 15.44 -6.24
C LYS A 785 -29.15 14.40 -7.20
N THR A 786 -29.78 14.17 -8.36
CA THR A 786 -29.33 13.24 -9.40
C THR A 786 -29.48 13.82 -10.81
N ALA A 787 -28.47 13.64 -11.66
CA ALA A 787 -28.52 14.02 -13.08
C ALA A 787 -28.85 12.81 -13.96
N LYS A 788 -29.65 13.02 -15.01
CA LYS A 788 -30.09 11.96 -15.94
C LYS A 788 -29.48 12.15 -17.33
N GLU A 789 -28.80 11.11 -17.80
CA GLU A 789 -28.32 10.90 -19.16
C GLU A 789 -29.42 10.17 -19.96
N ASP A 790 -29.99 10.82 -20.98
CA ASP A 790 -30.92 10.20 -21.92
C ASP A 790 -30.21 9.15 -22.81
N ALA A 791 -30.91 8.08 -23.19
CA ALA A 791 -30.33 7.03 -24.05
C ALA A 791 -29.97 7.52 -25.46
N VAL A 792 -28.74 7.24 -25.89
CA VAL A 792 -28.27 7.39 -27.27
C VAL A 792 -28.45 6.04 -27.98
N THR A 793 -29.62 5.85 -28.59
CA THR A 793 -30.03 4.58 -29.21
C THR A 793 -29.50 4.37 -30.63
N THR A 794 -29.25 5.45 -31.38
CA THR A 794 -28.59 5.41 -32.68
C THR A 794 -27.07 5.36 -32.48
N PRO A 795 -26.33 4.41 -33.10
CA PRO A 795 -24.88 4.38 -33.03
C PRO A 795 -24.24 5.67 -33.55
N ASP A 796 -23.23 6.17 -32.83
CA ASP A 796 -22.47 7.35 -33.22
C ASP A 796 -21.41 7.07 -34.31
N ARG A 797 -20.57 8.07 -34.62
CA ARG A 797 -19.49 7.93 -35.63
C ARG A 797 -18.37 6.94 -35.26
N PHE A 798 -18.40 6.37 -34.06
CA PHE A 798 -17.50 5.32 -33.58
C PHE A 798 -18.24 3.97 -33.38
N GLY A 799 -19.53 3.90 -33.72
CA GLY A 799 -20.37 2.73 -33.52
C GLY A 799 -20.82 2.51 -32.06
N LYS A 800 -20.75 3.55 -31.21
CA LYS A 800 -21.16 3.49 -29.80
C LYS A 800 -22.60 3.93 -29.62
N THR A 801 -23.31 3.22 -28.74
CA THR A 801 -24.60 3.61 -28.16
C THR A 801 -24.44 3.68 -26.65
N PHE A 802 -25.20 4.58 -26.01
CA PHE A 802 -25.13 4.80 -24.57
C PHE A 802 -26.52 4.58 -23.95
N PRO A 803 -26.67 3.69 -22.95
CA PRO A 803 -27.96 3.44 -22.32
C PRO A 803 -28.38 4.65 -21.47
N GLU A 804 -29.68 4.77 -21.20
CA GLU A 804 -30.19 5.72 -20.21
C GLU A 804 -29.53 5.44 -18.84
N LYS A 805 -29.05 6.50 -18.16
CA LYS A 805 -28.34 6.35 -16.89
C LYS A 805 -28.58 7.54 -15.97
N THR A 806 -28.71 7.25 -14.67
CA THR A 806 -28.81 8.26 -13.61
C THR A 806 -27.52 8.26 -12.79
N TYR A 807 -27.05 9.45 -12.42
CA TYR A 807 -25.83 9.67 -11.64
C TYR A 807 -26.14 10.54 -10.42
N ASP A 808 -25.45 10.29 -9.30
CA ASP A 808 -25.45 11.19 -8.15
C ASP A 808 -24.72 12.50 -8.54
N VAL A 809 -25.33 13.67 -8.29
CA VAL A 809 -24.62 14.94 -8.46
C VAL A 809 -23.76 15.17 -7.22
N SER A 810 -22.46 14.93 -7.36
CA SER A 810 -21.51 14.89 -6.25
C SER A 810 -20.67 16.14 -6.10
N SER A 811 -20.58 16.97 -7.15
CA SER A 811 -19.69 18.11 -7.17
C SER A 811 -20.11 19.24 -8.11
N ILE A 812 -19.60 20.44 -7.81
CA ILE A 812 -19.45 21.53 -8.79
C ILE A 812 -17.96 21.55 -9.13
N LEU A 813 -17.61 21.32 -10.38
CA LEU A 813 -16.21 21.16 -10.78
C LEU A 813 -15.50 22.51 -10.91
N ASP A 814 -14.18 22.48 -10.83
CA ASP A 814 -13.40 23.71 -11.00
C ASP A 814 -13.50 24.22 -12.44
N PHE A 815 -13.48 25.54 -12.62
CA PHE A 815 -13.86 26.24 -13.86
C PHE A 815 -15.32 26.06 -14.31
N ALA A 816 -16.22 25.49 -13.50
CA ALA A 816 -17.62 25.42 -13.88
C ALA A 816 -18.17 26.82 -14.17
N TYR A 817 -19.00 26.97 -15.21
CA TYR A 817 -19.64 28.25 -15.55
C TYR A 817 -18.68 29.38 -16.01
N GLU A 818 -17.37 29.12 -16.23
CA GLU A 818 -16.34 30.09 -16.66
C GLU A 818 -16.78 31.03 -17.81
N LYS A 819 -17.64 30.54 -18.71
CA LYS A 819 -18.10 31.23 -19.93
C LYS A 819 -19.49 31.86 -19.81
N ALA A 820 -20.17 31.76 -18.66
CA ALA A 820 -21.60 32.02 -18.53
C ALA A 820 -21.91 33.38 -17.86
N THR A 821 -21.98 34.45 -18.66
CA THR A 821 -22.11 35.84 -18.19
C THR A 821 -23.53 36.29 -17.82
N LYS A 822 -24.56 35.46 -18.03
CA LYS A 822 -25.95 35.74 -17.62
C LYS A 822 -26.41 35.06 -16.34
N VAL A 823 -25.67 34.07 -15.83
CA VAL A 823 -26.03 33.35 -14.60
C VAL A 823 -25.94 34.29 -13.40
N LYS A 824 -27.08 34.49 -12.71
CA LYS A 824 -27.25 35.35 -11.53
C LYS A 824 -27.37 34.56 -10.24
N ALA A 825 -27.99 33.37 -10.29
CA ALA A 825 -28.17 32.52 -9.12
C ALA A 825 -27.85 31.04 -9.39
N ILE A 826 -27.30 30.36 -8.38
CA ILE A 826 -26.92 28.93 -8.44
C ILE A 826 -27.50 28.23 -7.21
N VAL A 827 -28.26 27.16 -7.42
CA VAL A 827 -28.92 26.38 -6.38
C VAL A 827 -28.46 24.92 -6.46
N SER A 828 -27.90 24.41 -5.36
CA SER A 828 -27.51 23.01 -5.21
C SER A 828 -28.50 22.29 -4.30
N LEU A 829 -29.34 21.42 -4.87
CA LEU A 829 -30.22 20.53 -4.12
C LEU A 829 -29.49 19.28 -3.61
N ALA A 830 -28.31 18.98 -4.17
CA ALA A 830 -27.47 17.84 -3.78
C ALA A 830 -26.52 18.12 -2.60
N ASP A 831 -26.13 17.04 -1.92
CA ASP A 831 -25.01 16.99 -0.99
C ASP A 831 -23.68 16.99 -1.75
N MET A 832 -23.25 18.17 -2.18
CA MET A 832 -21.98 18.38 -2.88
C MET A 832 -20.81 18.03 -1.96
N GLY A 833 -20.06 16.99 -2.32
CA GLY A 833 -18.83 16.59 -1.63
C GLY A 833 -17.60 17.40 -2.05
N TYR A 834 -17.65 18.06 -3.22
CA TYR A 834 -16.62 18.98 -3.71
C TYR A 834 -17.25 20.18 -4.43
N VAL A 835 -16.69 21.37 -4.21
CA VAL A 835 -17.10 22.62 -4.86
C VAL A 835 -15.84 23.38 -5.29
N GLY A 836 -15.55 23.44 -6.59
CA GLY A 836 -14.38 24.14 -7.14
C GLY A 836 -14.56 25.66 -7.15
N MET A 837 -13.69 26.40 -6.46
CA MET A 837 -13.83 27.85 -6.26
C MET A 837 -13.83 28.66 -7.54
N ASN A 838 -13.11 28.26 -8.59
CA ASN A 838 -13.09 29.04 -9.83
C ASN A 838 -14.49 29.10 -10.50
N SER A 839 -15.44 28.26 -10.08
CA SER A 839 -16.82 28.30 -10.57
C SER A 839 -17.63 29.55 -10.21
N PHE A 840 -17.24 30.29 -9.17
CA PHE A 840 -17.97 31.49 -8.71
C PHE A 840 -17.34 32.82 -9.13
N LYS A 841 -16.20 32.79 -9.83
CA LYS A 841 -15.49 34.01 -10.31
C LYS A 841 -16.29 34.85 -11.32
N GLY A 842 -17.41 34.34 -11.83
CA GLY A 842 -18.31 35.06 -12.74
C GLY A 842 -18.89 36.34 -12.14
N THR A 843 -18.66 37.49 -12.78
CA THR A 843 -19.11 38.81 -12.29
C THR A 843 -20.63 38.92 -12.19
N SER A 844 -21.39 38.15 -12.97
CA SER A 844 -22.86 38.09 -12.95
C SER A 844 -23.47 37.36 -11.75
N ILE A 845 -22.76 36.40 -11.16
CA ILE A 845 -23.26 35.55 -10.08
C ILE A 845 -23.45 36.40 -8.81
N LYS A 846 -24.64 36.35 -8.23
CA LYS A 846 -25.01 37.06 -6.99
C LYS A 846 -25.35 36.06 -5.90
N ASP A 847 -26.34 35.22 -6.14
CA ASP A 847 -27.02 34.45 -5.10
C ASP A 847 -26.68 32.95 -5.20
N ILE A 848 -26.08 32.40 -4.15
CA ILE A 848 -25.56 31.01 -4.15
C ILE A 848 -26.21 30.25 -2.99
N TYR A 849 -26.91 29.15 -3.29
CA TYR A 849 -27.71 28.38 -2.34
C TYR A 849 -27.23 26.93 -2.27
N PHE A 850 -26.88 26.44 -1.08
CA PHE A 850 -26.61 25.02 -0.83
C PHE A 850 -27.63 24.45 0.16
N VAL A 851 -28.46 23.52 -0.33
CA VAL A 851 -29.50 22.82 0.45
C VAL A 851 -28.92 21.58 1.16
N GLY A 852 -27.69 21.20 0.84
CA GLY A 852 -27.00 20.04 1.41
C GLY A 852 -26.95 20.01 2.94
N ASN A 853 -26.96 18.80 3.49
CA ASN A 853 -26.89 18.52 4.92
C ASN A 853 -25.46 18.51 5.46
N ALA A 854 -24.44 18.53 4.59
CA ALA A 854 -23.03 18.71 4.96
C ALA A 854 -22.28 19.56 3.91
N PRO A 855 -21.37 20.48 4.34
CA PRO A 855 -20.47 21.16 3.43
C PRO A 855 -19.41 20.20 2.88
N GLY A 856 -19.28 20.14 1.55
CA GLY A 856 -18.16 19.47 0.88
C GLY A 856 -16.83 20.22 1.01
N GLU A 857 -15.79 19.68 0.37
CA GLU A 857 -14.51 20.35 0.24
C GLU A 857 -14.62 21.56 -0.71
N LEU A 858 -14.15 22.73 -0.26
CA LEU A 858 -14.07 23.93 -1.08
C LEU A 858 -12.72 23.94 -1.81
N GLY A 859 -12.71 23.44 -3.04
CA GLY A 859 -11.50 23.30 -3.85
C GLY A 859 -10.90 24.66 -4.17
N SER A 860 -9.58 24.79 -3.99
CA SER A 860 -8.78 26.02 -3.93
C SER A 860 -8.70 26.72 -2.56
N VAL A 861 -9.48 26.38 -1.54
CA VAL A 861 -9.01 26.58 -0.15
C VAL A 861 -7.89 25.56 0.13
N ASN A 862 -8.15 24.30 -0.24
CA ASN A 862 -7.19 23.20 -0.12
C ASN A 862 -6.04 23.28 -1.15
N TYR A 863 -6.15 24.15 -2.17
CA TYR A 863 -5.19 24.31 -3.28
C TYR A 863 -4.66 25.76 -3.43
N GLU A 864 -4.42 26.45 -2.31
CA GLU A 864 -3.77 27.78 -2.17
C GLU A 864 -4.63 29.05 -2.24
N GLN A 865 -4.21 30.01 -1.40
CA GLN A 865 -4.78 31.34 -1.13
C GLN A 865 -3.61 32.32 -0.91
N PRO A 866 -3.73 33.64 -1.21
CA PRO A 866 -4.94 34.43 -0.96
C PRO A 866 -5.48 35.34 -2.08
N ASP A 867 -4.75 35.58 -3.18
CA ASP A 867 -5.01 36.76 -4.03
C ASP A 867 -6.19 36.64 -5.02
N SER A 868 -6.90 35.50 -5.07
CA SER A 868 -8.00 35.30 -6.02
C SER A 868 -9.19 34.50 -5.47
N TYR A 869 -9.59 34.79 -4.24
CA TYR A 869 -10.84 34.29 -3.66
C TYR A 869 -12.03 34.64 -4.59
N PRO A 870 -12.96 33.71 -4.91
CA PRO A 870 -13.88 33.87 -6.04
C PRO A 870 -15.18 34.58 -5.68
N PHE A 871 -15.53 34.60 -4.40
CA PHE A 871 -16.73 35.22 -3.87
C PHE A 871 -16.43 36.70 -3.63
N LYS A 872 -17.36 37.58 -4.00
CA LYS A 872 -17.21 39.03 -3.81
C LYS A 872 -17.41 39.38 -2.34
N ASP A 873 -16.77 40.46 -1.88
CA ASP A 873 -16.99 40.96 -0.51
C ASP A 873 -18.49 41.20 -0.24
N GLY A 874 -18.96 40.65 0.89
CA GLY A 874 -20.37 40.69 1.28
C GLY A 874 -21.31 39.75 0.52
N GLN A 875 -20.85 39.01 -0.50
CA GLN A 875 -21.69 38.08 -1.26
C GLN A 875 -22.24 36.97 -0.35
N ASN A 876 -23.57 36.89 -0.26
CA ASN A 876 -24.25 35.88 0.54
C ASN A 876 -24.05 34.48 -0.05
N ILE A 877 -23.64 33.53 0.81
CA ILE A 877 -23.85 32.09 0.57
C ILE A 877 -24.97 31.65 1.48
N TYR A 878 -26.09 31.25 0.88
CA TYR A 878 -27.29 30.84 1.60
C TYR A 878 -27.26 29.34 1.89
N VAL A 879 -27.39 28.98 3.16
CA VAL A 879 -27.45 27.59 3.63
C VAL A 879 -28.49 27.45 4.73
N LYS A 880 -28.89 26.20 4.99
CA LYS A 880 -29.74 25.79 6.13
C LYS A 880 -29.33 26.47 7.44
N GLU A 881 -30.26 27.02 8.22
CA GLU A 881 -29.97 27.63 9.55
C GLU A 881 -29.19 26.67 10.45
N SER A 882 -29.66 25.42 10.53
CA SER A 882 -29.01 24.28 11.20
C SER A 882 -27.60 23.91 10.68
N LYS A 883 -27.14 24.47 9.57
CA LYS A 883 -25.84 24.16 8.93
C LYS A 883 -24.92 25.38 8.78
N VAL A 884 -25.37 26.61 9.07
CA VAL A 884 -24.53 27.84 9.00
C VAL A 884 -23.21 27.68 9.75
N ALA A 885 -23.22 27.08 10.95
CA ALA A 885 -22.02 26.83 11.74
C ALA A 885 -21.06 25.85 11.05
N ASN A 886 -21.57 24.76 10.45
CA ASN A 886 -20.77 23.75 9.77
C ASN A 886 -20.10 24.34 8.52
N TYR A 887 -20.86 25.06 7.69
CA TYR A 887 -20.32 25.74 6.50
C TYR A 887 -19.27 26.78 6.89
N LYS A 888 -19.50 27.59 7.95
CA LYS A 888 -18.50 28.55 8.44
C LYS A 888 -17.23 27.84 8.89
N SER A 889 -17.34 26.82 9.75
CA SER A 889 -16.20 26.04 10.24
C SER A 889 -15.43 25.28 9.15
N LYS A 890 -16.01 25.07 7.97
CA LYS A 890 -15.40 24.30 6.87
C LYS A 890 -14.88 25.17 5.72
N TRP A 891 -15.48 26.34 5.47
CA TRP A 891 -15.17 27.19 4.31
C TRP A 891 -14.61 28.59 4.65
N GLN A 892 -14.69 29.05 5.90
CA GLN A 892 -13.98 30.27 6.30
C GLN A 892 -12.47 30.02 6.31
N VAL A 893 -11.71 31.02 5.87
CA VAL A 893 -10.24 30.99 5.82
C VAL A 893 -9.67 32.28 6.39
N GLU A 894 -8.39 32.25 6.72
CA GLU A 894 -7.65 33.44 7.13
C GLU A 894 -7.72 34.52 6.01
N ASN A 895 -7.93 35.77 6.41
CA ASN A 895 -8.08 36.96 5.55
C ASN A 895 -9.30 37.02 4.60
N HIS A 896 -10.11 35.95 4.42
CA HIS A 896 -11.34 35.99 3.60
C HIS A 896 -12.58 35.54 4.38
N THR A 897 -13.45 36.49 4.74
CA THR A 897 -14.67 36.22 5.53
C THR A 897 -15.87 35.97 4.62
N LEU A 898 -16.24 34.71 4.45
CA LEU A 898 -17.50 34.34 3.79
C LEU A 898 -18.74 34.80 4.56
N ASN A 899 -19.63 35.50 3.86
CA ASN A 899 -20.96 35.85 4.34
C ASN A 899 -21.94 34.66 4.20
N ILE A 900 -21.65 33.57 4.93
CA ILE A 900 -22.54 32.40 5.03
C ILE A 900 -23.70 32.74 5.97
N THR A 901 -24.93 32.57 5.49
CA THR A 901 -26.15 33.00 6.17
C THR A 901 -27.33 32.08 5.86
N HIS A 902 -28.33 32.07 6.73
CA HIS A 902 -29.66 31.49 6.45
C HIS A 902 -30.70 32.59 6.09
N LYS A 903 -30.30 33.87 6.12
CA LYS A 903 -31.19 35.02 5.95
C LYS A 903 -31.25 35.43 4.49
N ILE A 904 -32.19 34.85 3.75
CA ILE A 904 -32.41 35.14 2.33
C ILE A 904 -33.18 36.47 2.22
N PRO A 905 -32.64 37.50 1.52
CA PRO A 905 -33.33 38.76 1.31
C PRO A 905 -34.54 38.56 0.38
N GLN A 906 -35.63 39.28 0.64
CA GLN A 906 -36.77 39.35 -0.27
C GLN A 906 -36.96 40.78 -0.76
N GLU A 907 -36.84 40.98 -2.07
CA GLU A 907 -37.47 42.10 -2.74
C GLU A 907 -38.62 41.57 -3.62
N THR A 908 -39.85 41.91 -3.26
CA THR A 908 -41.00 41.70 -4.15
C THR A 908 -40.99 42.83 -5.19
N ASN A 909 -40.60 42.49 -6.41
CA ASN A 909 -40.54 43.43 -7.53
C ASN A 909 -41.93 44.02 -7.85
N LYS A 910 -41.96 45.12 -8.63
CA LYS A 910 -43.19 45.81 -9.05
C LYS A 910 -44.28 44.89 -9.64
N ASN A 911 -43.90 43.74 -10.19
CA ASN A 911 -44.79 42.75 -10.80
C ASN A 911 -44.84 41.39 -10.06
N GLY A 912 -44.10 41.19 -8.95
CA GLY A 912 -44.45 40.16 -7.95
C GLY A 912 -43.48 39.03 -7.61
N GLY A 913 -43.99 38.15 -6.74
CA GLY A 913 -43.41 36.87 -6.30
C GLY A 913 -42.40 36.94 -5.14
N THR A 914 -42.44 35.93 -4.26
CA THR A 914 -41.40 35.62 -3.27
C THR A 914 -40.58 34.41 -3.73
N VAL A 915 -39.28 34.39 -3.38
CA VAL A 915 -38.44 33.20 -3.55
C VAL A 915 -38.65 32.27 -2.36
N CYS A 916 -38.70 30.96 -2.55
CA CYS A 916 -38.68 29.99 -1.46
C CYS A 916 -37.87 28.72 -1.82
N PHE A 917 -37.31 28.07 -0.81
CA PHE A 917 -36.42 26.91 -0.91
C PHE A 917 -36.82 25.84 0.11
N PRO A 918 -36.48 24.55 -0.13
CA PRO A 918 -36.76 23.45 0.78
C PRO A 918 -35.79 23.40 1.98
N PHE A 919 -35.77 24.45 2.81
CA PHE A 919 -35.07 24.46 4.10
C PHE A 919 -35.49 25.58 5.10
N ASP A 920 -34.85 25.57 6.27
CA ASP A 920 -34.93 26.48 7.41
C ASP A 920 -34.29 27.87 7.11
N VAL A 921 -35.11 28.77 6.54
CA VAL A 921 -34.73 30.16 6.19
C VAL A 921 -35.32 31.15 7.19
N LYS A 922 -34.52 31.83 8.03
CA LYS A 922 -35.02 32.88 8.93
C LYS A 922 -34.98 34.27 8.29
N TYR A 923 -36.05 35.05 8.45
CA TYR A 923 -36.19 36.38 7.85
C TYR A 923 -35.58 37.50 8.74
N PRO A 924 -35.20 38.67 8.18
CA PRO A 924 -34.73 39.80 8.98
C PRO A 924 -35.81 40.34 9.93
N GLU A 925 -35.51 40.33 11.24
CA GLU A 925 -36.33 40.97 12.26
C GLU A 925 -36.36 42.50 12.03
N GLY A 926 -37.52 43.13 12.28
CA GLY A 926 -37.71 44.59 12.12
C GLY A 926 -38.13 45.08 10.72
N GLN A 927 -38.13 44.24 9.68
CA GLN A 927 -38.63 44.61 8.33
C GLN A 927 -40.13 44.26 8.10
N GLY A 928 -40.78 43.59 9.07
CA GLY A 928 -42.02 42.83 8.87
C GLY A 928 -43.35 43.59 8.72
N ASP A 929 -43.41 44.90 9.00
CA ASP A 929 -44.68 45.65 9.03
C ASP A 929 -45.07 46.31 7.69
N LYS A 930 -44.20 46.21 6.67
CA LYS A 930 -44.38 46.89 5.36
C LYS A 930 -44.11 46.00 4.16
N ASP A 931 -43.94 44.70 4.36
CA ASP A 931 -43.82 43.72 3.28
C ASP A 931 -44.97 42.72 3.28
N ILE A 932 -45.27 42.15 2.10
CA ILE A 932 -46.52 41.43 1.90
C ILE A 932 -46.33 39.92 2.12
N LYS A 933 -47.15 39.39 3.04
CA LYS A 933 -47.30 37.96 3.32
C LYS A 933 -47.87 37.26 2.06
N PRO A 934 -47.35 36.09 1.64
CA PRO A 934 -47.68 35.49 0.34
C PRO A 934 -49.03 34.75 0.30
N TYR A 935 -49.72 34.81 -0.85
CA TYR A 935 -51.06 34.26 -1.15
C TYR A 935 -51.15 33.67 -2.58
N VAL A 936 -51.80 32.49 -2.78
CA VAL A 936 -51.96 31.79 -4.09
C VAL A 936 -53.23 30.88 -4.15
N PRO A 937 -53.80 30.61 -5.37
CA PRO A 937 -54.80 29.60 -5.76
C PRO A 937 -54.28 28.48 -6.76
N VAL A 938 -55.16 27.67 -7.43
CA VAL A 938 -55.01 26.74 -8.64
C VAL A 938 -55.18 25.22 -8.43
N ASP A 939 -56.12 24.47 -9.04
CA ASP A 939 -57.53 24.71 -9.50
C ASP A 939 -58.29 23.36 -9.67
N TYR A 940 -59.53 23.07 -9.20
CA TYR A 940 -60.89 23.33 -9.80
C TYR A 940 -61.97 22.49 -9.00
N THR A 941 -63.34 22.49 -9.03
CA THR A 941 -64.49 23.27 -9.59
C THR A 941 -65.79 22.99 -8.75
N TYR A 942 -66.67 23.97 -8.45
CA TYR A 942 -68.18 23.94 -8.57
C TYR A 942 -68.85 25.21 -7.96
N ALA A 943 -69.87 25.74 -8.66
CA ALA A 943 -70.81 26.88 -8.43
C ALA A 943 -70.81 27.67 -7.10
N TYR A 944 -71.08 28.99 -7.03
CA TYR A 944 -71.74 29.94 -7.95
C TYR A 944 -70.86 31.22 -8.16
N ALA A 945 -71.01 32.10 -9.16
CA ALA A 945 -72.03 32.27 -10.22
C ALA A 945 -71.39 32.61 -11.60
N ALA A 946 -72.19 32.67 -12.66
CA ALA A 946 -71.78 32.48 -14.05
C ALA A 946 -71.09 33.67 -14.77
N SER A 947 -70.11 34.36 -14.18
CA SER A 947 -69.47 35.54 -14.83
C SER A 947 -67.98 35.83 -14.57
N ASN A 948 -67.21 34.97 -13.90
CA ASN A 948 -65.74 35.13 -13.76
C ASN A 948 -64.99 33.78 -13.80
N PRO A 949 -63.69 33.75 -14.20
CA PRO A 949 -62.83 32.57 -14.05
C PRO A 949 -62.48 32.29 -12.58
N ILE A 950 -62.21 31.03 -12.24
CA ILE A 950 -61.99 30.50 -10.87
C ILE A 950 -60.65 29.78 -10.80
N VAL A 951 -60.05 29.71 -9.59
CA VAL A 951 -58.70 29.23 -9.33
C VAL A 951 -58.58 28.66 -7.85
N ARG A 952 -58.45 27.34 -7.57
CA ARG A 952 -58.42 26.72 -6.19
C ARG A 952 -57.12 25.99 -5.75
N ALA A 953 -56.33 26.44 -4.75
CA ALA A 953 -55.03 25.79 -4.42
C ALA A 953 -55.14 24.43 -3.69
N TYR A 954 -54.19 23.52 -3.95
CA TYR A 954 -54.05 22.19 -3.29
C TYR A 954 -53.02 22.16 -2.16
N SER A 955 -53.29 21.43 -1.07
CA SER A 955 -52.34 21.20 0.03
C SER A 955 -51.49 19.93 -0.09
N LEU A 956 -50.26 20.01 0.41
CA LEU A 956 -49.44 18.89 0.88
C LEU A 956 -49.07 19.17 2.34
N ASP A 957 -49.51 18.29 3.25
CA ASP A 957 -49.08 18.22 4.65
C ASP A 957 -49.13 19.56 5.43
N ASP A 958 -50.25 20.29 5.36
CA ASP A 958 -50.54 21.61 5.97
C ASP A 958 -49.89 22.85 5.30
N TYR A 959 -49.29 22.69 4.12
CA TYR A 959 -48.71 23.76 3.28
C TYR A 959 -49.23 23.70 1.83
N TYR A 960 -49.08 24.79 1.05
CA TYR A 960 -49.63 24.93 -0.32
C TYR A 960 -48.56 25.40 -1.32
N VAL A 961 -48.45 24.76 -2.49
CA VAL A 961 -47.36 24.96 -3.47
C VAL A 961 -47.83 24.76 -4.92
N PRO A 962 -47.44 25.67 -5.84
CA PRO A 962 -47.14 25.24 -7.21
C PRO A 962 -45.78 25.72 -7.73
N ALA A 963 -45.00 24.74 -8.19
CA ALA A 963 -43.89 24.83 -9.14
C ALA A 963 -42.53 25.43 -8.73
N TYR A 964 -41.52 24.56 -8.72
CA TYR A 964 -40.18 24.78 -9.29
C TYR A 964 -39.51 26.14 -8.93
N VAL A 965 -39.22 26.31 -7.64
CA VAL A 965 -38.59 27.50 -7.02
C VAL A 965 -39.39 28.80 -7.19
N GLY A 966 -40.67 28.79 -6.78
CA GLY A 966 -41.49 29.99 -6.65
C GLY A 966 -42.57 29.85 -5.58
N ALA A 967 -42.58 30.79 -4.61
CA ALA A 967 -43.58 31.01 -3.55
C ALA A 967 -43.94 29.83 -2.61
N LEU A 968 -43.79 30.06 -1.28
CA LEU A 968 -44.59 29.39 -0.25
C LEU A 968 -45.80 30.28 0.11
N ILE A 969 -46.92 29.65 0.47
CA ILE A 969 -48.17 30.29 0.84
C ILE A 969 -48.66 29.72 2.18
N ARG A 970 -49.16 30.61 3.04
CA ARG A 970 -49.61 30.42 4.45
C ARG A 970 -49.72 28.96 4.96
N SER A 971 -48.95 28.62 6.00
CA SER A 971 -49.24 27.51 6.91
C SER A 971 -50.53 27.76 7.70
N LYS A 972 -51.39 26.74 7.85
CA LYS A 972 -52.75 26.95 8.34
C LYS A 972 -52.88 27.02 9.87
N LYS A 973 -52.06 26.27 10.62
CA LYS A 973 -52.29 25.93 12.04
C LYS A 973 -51.33 26.58 13.07
N THR A 974 -50.43 27.49 12.66
CA THR A 974 -49.45 28.13 13.56
C THR A 974 -49.80 29.60 13.91
N ALA A 975 -49.99 29.89 15.20
CA ALA A 975 -50.22 31.26 15.69
C ALA A 975 -48.98 32.17 15.61
N THR A 976 -47.79 31.55 15.63
CA THR A 976 -46.48 32.22 15.47
C THR A 976 -45.70 31.52 14.36
N VAL A 977 -45.67 32.13 13.18
CA VAL A 977 -44.86 31.69 12.04
C VAL A 977 -43.48 32.35 12.16
N ASN A 978 -42.48 31.59 12.61
CA ASN A 978 -41.12 32.10 12.84
C ASN A 978 -40.29 32.24 11.53
N SER A 979 -40.77 31.66 10.43
CA SER A 979 -40.24 31.79 9.07
C SER A 979 -41.36 31.80 8.03
N TYR A 980 -41.31 32.73 7.08
CA TYR A 980 -42.28 32.82 5.96
C TYR A 980 -41.96 31.89 4.77
N CYS A 981 -40.91 31.07 4.89
CA CYS A 981 -40.53 30.03 3.94
C CYS A 981 -39.81 28.92 4.72
N GLN A 982 -40.58 27.93 5.17
CA GLN A 982 -40.07 26.69 5.70
C GLN A 982 -40.80 25.55 4.99
N MET A 983 -40.04 24.78 4.22
CA MET A 983 -40.42 23.53 3.60
C MET A 983 -39.42 22.48 4.07
N ASP A 984 -39.88 21.28 4.43
CA ASP A 984 -38.99 20.17 4.80
C ASP A 984 -38.50 19.36 3.58
N GLU A 985 -37.70 18.32 3.81
CA GLU A 985 -37.16 17.47 2.72
C GLU A 985 -38.16 16.45 2.17
N ASP A 986 -39.27 16.18 2.86
CA ASP A 986 -40.34 15.31 2.35
C ASP A 986 -41.34 16.10 1.50
N GLN A 987 -41.50 17.40 1.75
CA GLN A 987 -42.23 18.39 0.93
C GLN A 987 -41.50 18.78 -0.38
N MET A 988 -40.40 18.11 -0.73
CA MET A 988 -39.64 18.36 -1.95
C MET A 988 -40.46 18.32 -3.25
N HIS A 989 -40.01 19.08 -4.25
CA HIS A 989 -40.67 19.36 -5.54
C HIS A 989 -40.80 18.13 -6.48
N LYS A 990 -41.59 17.14 -6.07
CA LYS A 990 -41.84 15.89 -6.80
C LYS A 990 -43.06 16.00 -7.71
N GLU A 991 -42.85 15.81 -9.01
CA GLU A 991 -43.94 15.84 -10.00
C GLU A 991 -44.96 14.72 -9.76
N ASP A 992 -44.51 13.56 -9.26
CA ASP A 992 -45.34 12.45 -8.79
C ASP A 992 -46.23 12.85 -7.59
N LYS A 993 -45.69 13.52 -6.56
CA LYS A 993 -46.49 14.02 -5.43
C LYS A 993 -47.53 15.06 -5.87
N LEU A 994 -47.16 15.99 -6.77
CA LEU A 994 -48.09 16.98 -7.31
C LEU A 994 -49.19 16.34 -8.17
N THR A 995 -48.84 15.34 -8.99
CA THR A 995 -49.82 14.58 -9.78
C THR A 995 -50.76 13.78 -8.89
N ALA A 996 -50.27 13.22 -7.78
CA ALA A 996 -51.08 12.47 -6.81
C ALA A 996 -52.15 13.32 -6.09
N VAL A 997 -51.92 14.63 -5.93
CA VAL A 997 -52.95 15.59 -5.43
C VAL A 997 -53.77 16.23 -6.56
N GLY A 998 -53.61 15.79 -7.82
CA GLY A 998 -54.44 16.20 -8.96
C GLY A 998 -53.93 17.43 -9.74
N TYR A 999 -52.77 17.99 -9.41
CA TYR A 999 -52.20 19.13 -10.16
C TYR A 999 -51.82 18.71 -11.59
N ASN A 1000 -52.31 19.46 -12.58
CA ASN A 1000 -51.98 19.27 -13.99
C ASN A 1000 -51.27 20.49 -14.57
N LYS A 1001 -49.97 20.35 -14.88
CA LYS A 1001 -49.14 21.42 -15.48
C LYS A 1001 -49.60 21.92 -16.86
N ASN A 1002 -50.50 21.19 -17.52
CA ASN A 1002 -51.07 21.51 -18.83
C ASN A 1002 -52.51 22.07 -18.75
N ALA A 1003 -53.02 22.40 -17.56
CA ALA A 1003 -54.37 22.94 -17.40
C ALA A 1003 -54.55 24.32 -18.07
N ASP A 1004 -55.76 24.60 -18.56
CA ASP A 1004 -56.14 25.89 -19.17
C ASP A 1004 -55.92 27.08 -18.21
N ASN A 1005 -56.26 26.89 -16.93
CA ASN A 1005 -55.92 27.81 -15.85
C ASN A 1005 -54.82 27.16 -15.00
N ARG A 1006 -53.67 27.81 -14.86
CA ARG A 1006 -52.51 27.25 -14.14
C ARG A 1006 -51.59 28.33 -13.58
N MET A 1007 -50.80 27.98 -12.56
CA MET A 1007 -49.68 28.77 -12.08
C MET A 1007 -48.37 28.17 -12.61
N VAL A 1008 -47.44 29.03 -13.00
CA VAL A 1008 -46.20 28.68 -13.71
C VAL A 1008 -45.01 29.25 -12.95
N GLY A 1009 -44.09 28.37 -12.54
CA GLY A 1009 -42.82 28.74 -11.92
C GLY A 1009 -41.76 29.11 -12.96
N ALA A 1010 -41.24 30.33 -12.87
CA ALA A 1010 -40.13 30.83 -13.69
C ALA A 1010 -38.81 30.46 -13.01
N VAL A 1011 -38.26 29.28 -13.33
CA VAL A 1011 -36.91 28.90 -12.82
C VAL A 1011 -35.83 29.87 -13.27
N GLU A 1012 -35.97 30.51 -14.43
CA GLU A 1012 -35.06 31.51 -15.00
C GLU A 1012 -35.83 32.71 -15.57
N ASP A 1013 -35.14 33.82 -15.86
CA ASP A 1013 -35.73 35.01 -16.46
C ASP A 1013 -36.40 34.63 -17.79
N VAL A 1014 -37.73 34.74 -17.85
CA VAL A 1014 -38.54 34.30 -18.99
C VAL A 1014 -39.27 35.48 -19.59
N THR A 1015 -39.08 35.73 -20.89
CA THR A 1015 -39.95 36.66 -21.62
C THR A 1015 -41.31 36.01 -21.82
N ILE A 1016 -42.34 36.62 -21.24
CA ILE A 1016 -43.72 36.17 -21.37
C ILE A 1016 -44.20 36.51 -22.78
N THR A 1017 -44.31 35.47 -23.61
CA THR A 1017 -45.00 35.51 -24.90
C THR A 1017 -46.37 34.88 -24.70
N ASN A 1018 -47.44 35.63 -24.92
CA ASN A 1018 -48.79 35.20 -24.58
C ASN A 1018 -49.29 34.09 -25.54
N GLU A 1019 -49.69 32.93 -25.00
CA GLU A 1019 -50.37 31.89 -25.77
C GLU A 1019 -51.69 32.44 -26.36
N SER A 1020 -51.96 32.13 -27.63
CA SER A 1020 -53.18 32.60 -28.31
C SER A 1020 -54.42 32.07 -27.59
N GLY A 1021 -55.26 32.98 -27.11
CA GLY A 1021 -56.42 32.62 -26.28
C GLY A 1021 -56.19 32.65 -24.77
N PHE A 1022 -55.05 33.13 -24.27
CA PHE A 1022 -54.75 33.25 -22.84
C PHE A 1022 -54.38 34.68 -22.41
N GLN A 1023 -54.35 34.90 -21.09
CA GLN A 1023 -53.87 36.11 -20.40
C GLN A 1023 -53.12 35.74 -19.12
N TYR A 1024 -52.13 36.56 -18.73
CA TYR A 1024 -51.18 36.23 -17.67
C TYR A 1024 -51.18 37.29 -16.57
N TYR A 1025 -50.97 36.88 -15.33
CA TYR A 1025 -51.08 37.75 -14.14
C TYR A 1025 -50.04 37.41 -13.08
N ALA A 1026 -49.60 38.39 -12.28
CA ALA A 1026 -48.76 38.17 -11.11
C ALA A 1026 -49.02 39.19 -9.99
N PHE A 1027 -48.68 38.83 -8.75
CA PHE A 1027 -49.04 39.60 -7.55
C PHE A 1027 -48.15 40.85 -7.36
N SER A 1028 -48.65 42.04 -7.67
CA SER A 1028 -47.87 43.28 -7.49
C SER A 1028 -47.85 43.76 -6.05
N LYS A 1029 -46.66 43.84 -5.44
CA LYS A 1029 -46.46 44.52 -4.14
C LYS A 1029 -46.81 46.00 -4.19
N LYS A 1030 -46.63 46.67 -5.34
CA LYS A 1030 -46.98 48.09 -5.51
C LYS A 1030 -48.49 48.34 -5.39
N TYR A 1031 -49.31 47.37 -5.78
CA TYR A 1031 -50.77 47.52 -5.85
C TYR A 1031 -51.55 46.63 -4.87
N GLY A 1032 -50.87 45.73 -4.14
CA GLY A 1032 -51.50 44.81 -3.18
C GLY A 1032 -52.39 43.73 -3.81
N LYS A 1033 -52.32 43.56 -5.14
CA LYS A 1033 -53.22 42.71 -5.93
C LYS A 1033 -52.53 42.11 -7.15
N PHE A 1034 -53.15 41.11 -7.75
CA PHE A 1034 -52.72 40.57 -9.03
C PHE A 1034 -52.93 41.60 -10.14
N VAL A 1035 -51.89 41.78 -10.95
CA VAL A 1035 -51.89 42.66 -12.13
C VAL A 1035 -51.58 41.84 -13.37
N LYS A 1036 -52.17 42.25 -14.49
CA LYS A 1036 -51.91 41.64 -15.80
C LYS A 1036 -50.44 41.85 -16.18
N ILE A 1037 -49.81 40.79 -16.67
CA ILE A 1037 -48.51 40.85 -17.33
C ILE A 1037 -48.76 41.14 -18.81
N ASN A 1038 -48.06 42.13 -19.35
CA ASN A 1038 -48.14 42.43 -20.77
C ASN A 1038 -47.28 41.45 -21.58
N ASP A 1039 -47.70 41.21 -22.82
CA ASP A 1039 -46.91 40.46 -23.80
C ASP A 1039 -45.52 41.08 -23.99
N GLY A 1040 -44.50 40.26 -24.17
CA GLY A 1040 -43.10 40.67 -24.31
C GLY A 1040 -42.39 41.12 -23.01
N VAL A 1041 -43.04 41.03 -21.84
CA VAL A 1041 -42.40 41.37 -20.56
C VAL A 1041 -41.50 40.23 -20.06
N THR A 1042 -40.22 40.52 -19.81
CA THR A 1042 -39.34 39.60 -19.07
C THR A 1042 -39.74 39.54 -17.60
N PHE A 1043 -40.22 38.37 -17.19
CA PHE A 1043 -40.56 38.01 -15.82
C PHE A 1043 -39.36 37.34 -15.13
N PRO A 1044 -38.98 37.75 -13.91
CA PRO A 1044 -37.68 37.38 -13.33
C PRO A 1044 -37.63 35.96 -12.76
N TYR A 1045 -36.42 35.41 -12.68
CA TYR A 1045 -36.12 34.09 -12.14
C TYR A 1045 -36.51 33.89 -10.66
N PHE A 1046 -36.82 32.64 -10.31
CA PHE A 1046 -37.29 32.17 -9.00
C PHE A 1046 -38.55 32.88 -8.48
N LYS A 1047 -39.47 33.17 -9.40
CA LYS A 1047 -40.80 33.75 -9.14
C LYS A 1047 -41.85 32.93 -9.90
N ALA A 1048 -43.14 33.21 -9.68
CA ALA A 1048 -44.21 32.48 -10.35
C ALA A 1048 -45.40 33.39 -10.72
N TYR A 1049 -46.11 33.02 -11.77
CA TYR A 1049 -47.19 33.79 -12.40
C TYR A 1049 -48.35 32.89 -12.86
N PHE A 1050 -49.48 33.50 -13.22
CA PHE A 1050 -50.70 32.83 -13.65
C PHE A 1050 -50.80 32.84 -15.17
N CYS A 1051 -51.31 31.75 -15.74
CA CYS A 1051 -51.89 31.66 -17.07
C CYS A 1051 -53.38 31.35 -16.92
N LEU A 1052 -54.25 32.15 -17.53
CA LEU A 1052 -55.71 32.01 -17.50
C LEU A 1052 -56.26 32.10 -18.92
N LYS A 1053 -57.30 31.31 -19.21
CA LYS A 1053 -57.93 31.27 -20.54
C LYS A 1053 -58.87 32.46 -20.78
N ASN A 1054 -58.84 33.01 -21.99
CA ASN A 1054 -59.74 34.08 -22.41
C ASN A 1054 -61.16 33.55 -22.62
N SER A 1055 -62.15 34.24 -22.07
CA SER A 1055 -63.56 34.01 -22.34
C SER A 1055 -64.20 35.21 -23.04
N SER A 1056 -64.99 34.94 -24.08
CA SER A 1056 -65.79 35.94 -24.80
C SER A 1056 -67.12 36.25 -24.12
N THR A 1057 -67.65 35.33 -23.31
CA THR A 1057 -68.90 35.55 -22.54
C THR A 1057 -68.67 36.33 -21.25
N SER A 1058 -67.43 36.34 -20.73
CA SER A 1058 -67.04 37.27 -19.67
C SER A 1058 -65.53 37.58 -19.73
N PRO A 1059 -65.13 38.81 -20.11
CA PRO A 1059 -63.73 39.23 -19.98
C PRO A 1059 -63.34 39.25 -18.50
N ALA A 1060 -62.16 38.71 -18.17
CA ALA A 1060 -61.75 38.41 -16.79
C ALA A 1060 -61.68 39.67 -15.88
N LYS A 1061 -62.76 39.91 -15.11
CA LYS A 1061 -62.91 41.01 -14.15
C LYS A 1061 -62.56 40.60 -12.71
N GLY A 1062 -62.33 39.32 -12.46
CA GLY A 1062 -61.97 38.78 -11.15
C GLY A 1062 -61.49 37.33 -11.25
N PHE A 1063 -60.90 36.87 -10.16
CA PHE A 1063 -60.64 35.48 -9.83
C PHE A 1063 -60.85 35.33 -8.31
N SER A 1064 -60.96 34.12 -7.78
CA SER A 1064 -61.17 33.89 -6.34
C SER A 1064 -60.38 32.68 -5.84
N ILE A 1065 -60.10 32.62 -4.53
CA ILE A 1065 -59.28 31.61 -3.84
C ILE A 1065 -60.15 30.86 -2.82
N VAL A 1066 -59.97 29.55 -2.67
CA VAL A 1066 -60.62 28.68 -1.66
C VAL A 1066 -59.58 27.65 -1.15
N TYR A 1067 -59.74 27.14 0.07
CA TYR A 1067 -58.84 26.21 0.77
C TYR A 1067 -59.56 24.95 1.27
N ASP A 1068 -58.82 23.85 1.43
CA ASP A 1068 -59.36 22.47 1.52
C ASP A 1068 -60.17 22.10 2.80
N GLU A 1069 -60.33 22.98 3.79
CA GLU A 1069 -61.08 22.69 5.03
C GLU A 1069 -62.13 23.78 5.41
N GLU A 1070 -62.59 24.64 4.48
CA GLU A 1070 -63.51 25.76 4.79
C GLU A 1070 -64.67 25.90 3.76
N ASP A 1071 -65.93 25.79 4.24
CA ASP A 1071 -67.16 25.80 3.41
C ASP A 1071 -67.59 27.21 2.91
N VAL A 1072 -66.93 28.30 3.33
CA VAL A 1072 -67.40 29.67 3.11
C VAL A 1072 -66.33 30.52 2.39
N PRO A 1073 -66.66 31.20 1.27
CA PRO A 1073 -65.66 31.97 0.51
C PRO A 1073 -65.09 33.19 1.26
N ALA A 1074 -63.79 33.17 1.56
CA ALA A 1074 -63.00 34.32 2.01
C ALA A 1074 -62.31 35.02 0.81
N GLY A 1075 -63.11 35.50 -0.15
CA GLY A 1075 -62.62 36.00 -1.44
C GLY A 1075 -61.88 37.35 -1.39
N ILE A 1076 -60.89 37.49 -2.28
CA ILE A 1076 -60.32 38.79 -2.70
C ILE A 1076 -61.03 39.18 -4.00
N ASP A 1077 -61.66 40.35 -4.03
CA ASP A 1077 -62.43 40.80 -5.20
C ASP A 1077 -61.61 41.70 -6.16
N GLY A 1078 -61.49 41.26 -7.41
CA GLY A 1078 -61.25 42.12 -8.57
C GLY A 1078 -59.88 42.01 -9.26
N ILE A 1079 -59.92 41.74 -10.57
CA ILE A 1079 -58.87 42.08 -11.53
C ILE A 1079 -59.24 43.44 -12.14
N THR A 1080 -58.29 44.37 -12.20
CA THR A 1080 -58.49 45.66 -12.87
C THR A 1080 -57.30 45.98 -13.77
N ASP A 1081 -57.57 46.42 -15.01
CA ASP A 1081 -56.55 47.02 -15.86
C ASP A 1081 -55.90 48.25 -15.20
N PHE A 1082 -54.73 48.65 -15.72
CA PHE A 1082 -53.98 49.79 -15.20
C PHE A 1082 -54.77 51.11 -15.29
N GLY A 1083 -54.83 51.85 -14.18
CA GLY A 1083 -55.02 53.30 -14.22
C GLY A 1083 -56.43 53.86 -13.98
N LYS A 1084 -57.32 53.15 -13.27
CA LYS A 1084 -58.56 53.77 -12.74
C LYS A 1084 -58.72 53.49 -11.25
N ASP A 1085 -58.60 54.56 -10.44
CA ASP A 1085 -59.13 54.59 -9.08
C ASP A 1085 -60.66 54.43 -9.13
N ASN A 1086 -61.24 53.69 -8.18
CA ASN A 1086 -62.68 53.46 -8.08
C ASN A 1086 -63.09 53.38 -6.62
N ASP A 1087 -64.02 54.22 -6.18
CA ASP A 1087 -64.39 54.38 -4.76
C ASP A 1087 -64.99 53.12 -4.11
N ASN A 1088 -65.35 52.10 -4.91
CA ASN A 1088 -65.76 50.77 -4.45
C ASN A 1088 -64.60 49.81 -4.13
N ALA A 1089 -63.33 50.26 -4.12
CA ALA A 1089 -62.20 49.40 -3.78
C ALA A 1089 -62.30 48.85 -2.33
N PRO A 1090 -61.90 47.59 -2.06
CA PRO A 1090 -61.92 47.07 -0.70
C PRO A 1090 -61.00 47.86 0.24
N TYR A 1091 -61.41 47.99 1.49
CA TYR A 1091 -60.55 48.47 2.57
C TYR A 1091 -59.70 47.30 3.09
N TYR A 1092 -58.43 47.56 3.37
CA TYR A 1092 -57.53 46.60 3.99
C TYR A 1092 -57.03 47.18 5.31
N ASN A 1093 -56.95 46.40 6.38
CA ASN A 1093 -56.28 46.87 7.60
C ASN A 1093 -54.75 46.96 7.37
N LEU A 1094 -54.01 47.53 8.32
CA LEU A 1094 -52.54 47.66 8.18
C LEU A 1094 -51.79 46.32 8.08
N ASN A 1095 -52.45 45.19 8.39
CA ASN A 1095 -51.89 43.85 8.23
C ASN A 1095 -52.19 43.23 6.85
N GLY A 1096 -52.79 43.99 5.92
CA GLY A 1096 -53.12 43.55 4.56
C GLY A 1096 -54.36 42.66 4.47
N VAL A 1097 -55.18 42.56 5.53
CA VAL A 1097 -56.42 41.76 5.51
C VAL A 1097 -57.57 42.63 5.01
N GLN A 1098 -58.34 42.14 4.03
CA GLN A 1098 -59.54 42.80 3.51
C GLN A 1098 -60.61 42.90 4.61
N VAL A 1099 -61.15 44.10 4.81
CA VAL A 1099 -62.18 44.41 5.81
C VAL A 1099 -63.41 44.93 5.08
N SER A 1100 -64.43 44.07 4.96
CA SER A 1100 -65.67 44.35 4.21
C SER A 1100 -66.59 45.37 4.89
N LYS A 1101 -66.41 45.62 6.19
CA LYS A 1101 -67.05 46.71 6.96
C LYS A 1101 -66.02 47.37 7.87
N PRO A 1102 -65.20 48.32 7.34
CA PRO A 1102 -64.22 49.03 8.16
C PRO A 1102 -64.96 49.89 9.20
N THR A 1103 -64.57 49.73 10.47
CA THR A 1103 -65.08 50.53 11.59
C THR A 1103 -64.02 51.57 11.96
N LYS A 1104 -63.76 51.80 13.25
CA LYS A 1104 -62.80 52.81 13.71
C LYS A 1104 -61.36 52.29 13.55
N GLY A 1105 -60.57 52.88 12.66
CA GLY A 1105 -59.20 52.42 12.41
C GLY A 1105 -58.50 53.08 11.24
N VAL A 1106 -57.24 52.68 11.02
CA VAL A 1106 -56.44 53.09 9.87
C VAL A 1106 -56.37 51.93 8.87
N TYR A 1107 -56.75 52.21 7.64
CA TYR A 1107 -56.89 51.26 6.55
C TYR A 1107 -56.09 51.71 5.32
N ILE A 1108 -55.90 50.81 4.36
CA ILE A 1108 -55.46 51.08 3.00
C ILE A 1108 -56.69 50.90 2.08
N HIS A 1109 -56.97 51.90 1.25
CA HIS A 1109 -58.06 51.87 0.27
C HIS A 1109 -57.60 52.68 -0.96
N ASN A 1110 -57.80 52.15 -2.18
CA ASN A 1110 -57.21 52.67 -3.42
C ASN A 1110 -55.70 53.03 -3.29
N GLY A 1111 -54.94 52.18 -2.59
CA GLY A 1111 -53.49 52.38 -2.34
C GLY A 1111 -53.13 53.56 -1.44
N LYS A 1112 -54.11 54.31 -0.92
CA LYS A 1112 -53.94 55.46 -0.03
C LYS A 1112 -54.24 55.05 1.41
N LYS A 1113 -53.60 55.70 2.39
CA LYS A 1113 -53.88 55.48 3.81
C LYS A 1113 -55.15 56.26 4.18
N VAL A 1114 -56.22 55.57 4.55
CA VAL A 1114 -57.53 56.15 4.87
C VAL A 1114 -57.86 55.86 6.34
N ILE A 1115 -58.28 56.89 7.08
CA ILE A 1115 -58.68 56.76 8.49
C ILE A 1115 -60.19 56.85 8.56
N ILE A 1116 -60.83 55.79 9.06
CA ILE A 1116 -62.25 55.82 9.42
C ILE A 1116 -62.33 56.05 10.94
N LYS A 1117 -63.19 56.99 11.33
CA LYS A 1117 -63.21 57.62 12.66
C LYS A 1117 -64.36 57.10 13.52
#